data_AF-A0A226MBT1-F1
#
_entry.id   AF-A0A226MBT1-F1
#
_cell.length_a   1.000
_cell.length_b   1.000
_cell.length_c   1.000
_cell.angle_alpha   90.00
_cell.angle_beta   90.00
_cell.angle_gamma   90.00
#
_symmetry.space_group_name_H-M   'P 1'
#
loop_
_entity.id
_entity.type
_entity.pdbx_description
1 polymer ?
#
loop_
_entity_poly.entity_id
_entity_poly.type
_entity_poly.pdbx_seq_one_letter_code
_entity_poly.pdbx_strand_id
1 'polypeptide(L)'
;MEERSPPCPSENEEKRRTPQDSNPVPSSSSSPTLNLNLNPNPIPNLSPNTNHNPKPNLNSILTPTLTPPCHPLPPIPAPCSDASALPVDTAKRCAVDTIEAFVRSTEKDEEQKLRFLRSICTICDTAVEENTAQELRIFCCRNELVENIMELLSEEPRGKLCSKLRQQAMAAITALSAVEAVLEDKIPLFTTCFQSILLLPSEQDLDISLYTRTMMALDQMLHTLVFVHPTASIGEELQSVFQVLLPFTSLQNAAVRQRAVGRIWKLSRSLALFCQAGLHGSMGRISLARYKELRLPVLGQLVGSLGLCCAYQEDRTRRSAVSALRHRYAFILGRARWEAPQGEDQEKLKQWEDDHKFSLSWTTNVTVIVLRFAKHFYSSEKTDFILTALQGMSDCSNYSTQLAATLMGVLMVDFKPAPTDVQRIVMAIHRSRKLITEERAQRTIQNTFPWLAASDPCATTLSLLRCSHTCDKDTWELWEMALSSAGVVPWMVQELLRLLEVAPLGQETEIGTLPLAAAMALHKILQHSQYGPQVCLFVLELFVALIFQMVSSTSLKPLEVTAVTEDPSTPTSAIRILVKVVHKLLQCADLDRLVQAMDRHKLWRQLLGPATWQDGLRSLASTDPVPVWSGPHLCSTPAPSHRVMVTECRVDSVRIFSHVQKLLCYHQLQWREVPAMVFYMEVGTGTVQRCLELQEENGHAEKIFRTHIHSEHSESQELAMRGLRNLYTGRMHLLLPDVLTWLQDTRADIKLQATQLLRDIVAHHPRHVQDVLSQLAVPLTSCFNEDNTELRWLSMEVFAQLLVAPGRRQLLSEVEMNLLPLFFHMNEEIPRVAQAAQEALTRAAELLRWQQLRRLARTADVRKLAECLVQKAGSAVEQYVQQSVWHLHSPQASVREAAVRFLGLLGRQLRSENPQKVQDIRKDFYKAQMASEQIYTQP
;
A
#
# COMPACT_ATOMS: atom_id res chain seq x y z
N MET A 1 15.26 -70.38 18.89
CA MET A 1 14.98 -69.75 20.19
C MET A 1 13.82 -68.81 19.93
N GLU A 2 12.61 -69.38 19.94
CA GLU A 2 11.70 -69.36 21.10
C GLU A 2 11.31 -67.91 21.43
N GLU A 3 10.11 -67.42 21.17
CA GLU A 3 8.74 -67.89 21.44
C GLU A 3 8.05 -66.85 22.34
N ARG A 4 6.75 -66.63 22.06
CA ARG A 4 5.66 -66.18 22.95
C ARG A 4 5.27 -64.69 23.05
N SER A 5 4.31 -64.39 22.18
CA SER A 5 3.02 -63.69 22.29
C SER A 5 2.29 -63.75 23.67
N PRO A 6 0.99 -63.32 23.78
CA PRO A 6 0.30 -62.01 23.88
C PRO A 6 -0.54 -62.00 25.22
N PRO A 7 -1.80 -61.51 25.41
CA PRO A 7 -2.73 -60.60 24.70
C PRO A 7 -3.44 -59.52 25.58
N CYS A 8 -4.33 -58.73 24.95
CA CYS A 8 -5.33 -57.84 25.56
C CYS A 8 -6.37 -58.59 26.42
N PRO A 9 -7.25 -57.88 27.15
CA PRO A 9 -8.65 -57.86 26.69
C PRO A 9 -9.43 -56.53 26.85
N SER A 10 -10.42 -56.42 25.97
CA SER A 10 -11.74 -55.75 25.99
C SER A 10 -12.50 -55.88 27.33
N GLU A 11 -13.61 -55.22 27.69
CA GLU A 11 -14.62 -54.34 27.10
C GLU A 11 -15.57 -53.87 28.24
N ASN A 12 -16.38 -52.83 27.98
CA ASN A 12 -17.72 -52.52 28.58
C ASN A 12 -17.84 -51.99 30.03
N GLU A 13 -18.38 -50.77 30.21
CA GLU A 13 -19.83 -50.51 30.40
C GLU A 13 -20.14 -49.02 30.73
N GLU A 14 -20.87 -48.36 29.82
CA GLU A 14 -22.07 -47.54 30.03
C GLU A 14 -22.20 -46.53 31.22
N LYS A 15 -22.27 -45.21 30.94
CA LYS A 15 -23.52 -44.41 31.05
C LYS A 15 -23.38 -42.91 30.74
N ARG A 16 -24.38 -42.45 29.99
CA ARG A 16 -24.73 -41.10 29.55
C ARG A 16 -24.81 -40.05 30.67
N ARG A 17 -24.43 -38.81 30.35
CA ARG A 17 -25.27 -37.59 30.44
C ARG A 17 -24.54 -36.38 29.82
N THR A 18 -25.12 -35.82 28.75
CA THR A 18 -24.91 -34.43 28.29
C THR A 18 -25.65 -33.46 29.22
N PRO A 19 -25.24 -32.17 29.29
CA PRO A 19 -25.76 -31.11 28.38
C PRO A 19 -24.65 -30.18 27.83
N GLN A 20 -24.68 -29.68 26.59
CA GLN A 20 -25.28 -28.39 26.14
C GLN A 20 -25.06 -27.26 27.17
N ASP A 21 -24.39 -26.13 26.91
CA ASP A 21 -24.39 -25.27 25.72
C ASP A 21 -23.17 -24.31 25.68
N SER A 22 -22.91 -23.81 24.47
CA SER A 22 -22.45 -22.46 24.12
C SER A 22 -21.10 -21.92 24.63
N ASN A 23 -20.14 -21.75 23.70
CA ASN A 23 -19.26 -20.58 23.67
C ASN A 23 -18.98 -20.16 22.22
N PRO A 24 -19.11 -18.87 21.88
CA PRO A 24 -19.03 -18.38 20.51
C PRO A 24 -17.59 -18.17 20.05
N VAL A 25 -17.35 -18.48 18.77
CA VAL A 25 -16.14 -18.16 18.01
C VAL A 25 -16.16 -16.64 17.71
N PRO A 26 -15.11 -15.86 18.06
CA PRO A 26 -15.04 -14.48 17.62
C PRO A 26 -14.56 -14.43 16.17
N SER A 27 -15.47 -14.06 15.27
CA SER A 27 -15.20 -13.61 13.91
C SER A 27 -14.51 -12.24 13.95
N SER A 28 -13.20 -12.17 13.72
CA SER A 28 -12.48 -10.92 13.50
C SER A 28 -12.30 -10.67 12.00
N SER A 29 -13.33 -10.12 11.38
CA SER A 29 -13.23 -9.40 10.11
C SER A 29 -13.00 -7.92 10.40
N SER A 30 -11.77 -7.44 10.26
CA SER A 30 -11.49 -6.00 10.22
C SER A 30 -10.32 -5.73 9.30
N SER A 31 -10.63 -5.52 8.02
CA SER A 31 -9.74 -4.91 7.04
C SER A 31 -9.58 -3.41 7.38
N PRO A 32 -8.36 -2.84 7.39
CA PRO A 32 -8.21 -1.39 7.51
C PRO A 32 -8.26 -0.76 6.11
N THR A 33 -9.32 -0.01 5.83
CA THR A 33 -9.43 0.92 4.71
C THR A 33 -8.64 2.20 5.06
N LEU A 34 -7.57 2.47 4.30
CA LEU A 34 -6.87 3.75 4.33
C LEU A 34 -7.73 4.81 3.62
N ASN A 35 -8.40 5.67 4.39
CA ASN A 35 -8.99 6.91 3.88
C ASN A 35 -8.05 8.07 4.18
N LEU A 36 -7.35 8.54 3.15
CA LEU A 36 -6.70 9.86 3.13
C LEU A 36 -7.79 10.92 3.01
N ASN A 37 -8.02 11.70 4.07
CA ASN A 37 -8.87 12.89 4.00
C ASN A 37 -8.06 14.10 4.49
N LEU A 38 -7.61 14.89 3.52
CA LEU A 38 -7.07 16.22 3.70
C LEU A 38 -8.26 17.19 3.77
N ASN A 39 -8.46 17.86 4.91
CA ASN A 39 -8.85 19.28 4.87
C ASN A 39 -8.62 19.99 6.22
N PRO A 40 -8.28 21.29 6.18
CA PRO A 40 -7.85 22.09 7.33
C PRO A 40 -9.04 22.83 7.98
N ASN A 41 -8.85 23.30 9.22
CA ASN A 41 -9.46 24.47 9.88
C ASN A 41 -9.55 24.25 11.42
N PRO A 42 -9.77 25.28 12.25
CA PRO A 42 -9.12 26.59 12.31
C PRO A 42 -8.65 26.95 13.74
N ILE A 43 -7.84 27.98 13.83
CA ILE A 43 -7.33 28.66 15.03
C ILE A 43 -8.48 29.27 15.85
N PRO A 44 -8.49 29.18 17.19
CA PRO A 44 -9.24 30.12 18.03
C PRO A 44 -8.32 31.22 18.58
N ASN A 45 -8.68 32.45 18.23
CA ASN A 45 -8.19 33.69 18.81
C ASN A 45 -8.47 33.76 20.32
N LEU A 46 -7.49 34.17 21.12
CA LEU A 46 -7.71 34.83 22.41
C LEU A 46 -6.80 36.06 22.50
N SER A 47 -7.45 37.22 22.45
CA SER A 47 -6.89 38.56 22.61
C SER A 47 -6.65 38.89 24.11
N PRO A 48 -5.90 39.97 24.42
CA PRO A 48 -5.02 40.06 25.58
C PRO A 48 -5.67 40.77 26.77
N ASN A 49 -5.13 40.55 27.97
CA ASN A 49 -5.27 41.52 29.05
C ASN A 49 -4.07 41.55 30.00
N THR A 50 -3.88 42.72 30.56
CA THR A 50 -2.69 43.33 31.15
C THR A 50 -2.47 43.01 32.63
N ASN A 51 -1.20 43.20 33.05
CA ASN A 51 -0.71 43.62 34.37
C ASN A 51 -1.16 42.87 35.65
N HIS A 52 -0.21 42.24 36.36
CA HIS A 52 0.46 42.81 37.55
C HIS A 52 1.28 41.76 38.31
N ASN A 53 2.53 42.10 38.61
CA ASN A 53 3.39 41.48 39.64
C ASN A 53 2.73 41.59 41.03
N PRO A 54 3.01 40.64 41.95
CA PRO A 54 3.94 41.01 43.03
C PRO A 54 4.89 39.88 43.48
N LYS A 55 6.13 40.28 43.85
CA LYS A 55 7.02 39.52 44.73
C LYS A 55 6.41 39.38 46.13
N PRO A 56 6.81 38.35 46.90
CA PRO A 56 7.39 38.68 48.20
C PRO A 56 8.65 37.88 48.59
N ASN A 57 9.21 38.35 49.70
CA ASN A 57 10.58 38.26 50.22
C ASN A 57 10.95 36.98 51.00
N LEU A 58 12.27 36.87 51.19
CA LEU A 58 13.12 36.00 52.01
C LEU A 58 12.69 35.71 53.48
N ASN A 59 13.22 34.56 53.95
CA ASN A 59 13.74 34.18 55.30
C ASN A 59 12.87 33.42 56.32
N SER A 60 13.29 32.18 56.61
CA SER A 60 13.53 31.56 57.95
C SER A 60 14.03 30.11 57.74
N ILE A 61 15.24 29.64 58.11
CA ILE A 61 16.01 29.54 59.38
C ILE A 61 15.98 28.10 59.96
N LEU A 62 17.20 27.51 60.08
CA LEU A 62 17.75 26.47 61.00
C LEU A 62 17.57 24.94 60.74
N THR A 63 18.65 24.34 60.18
CA THR A 63 19.58 23.26 60.67
C THR A 63 19.11 22.17 61.70
N PRO A 64 19.81 21.01 61.94
CA PRO A 64 21.22 20.67 61.63
C PRO A 64 21.59 19.16 61.30
N THR A 65 22.91 18.93 61.10
CA THR A 65 23.74 17.72 61.42
C THR A 65 23.65 16.46 60.51
N LEU A 66 24.70 15.66 60.20
CA LEU A 66 26.15 15.57 60.54
C LEU A 66 26.81 14.50 59.60
N THR A 67 28.15 14.52 59.49
CA THR A 67 29.14 13.44 59.12
C THR A 67 30.16 13.84 58.01
N PRO A 68 31.38 13.25 57.95
CA PRO A 68 32.66 13.77 58.52
C PRO A 68 33.73 14.06 57.43
N PRO A 69 34.98 14.47 57.79
CA PRO A 69 35.85 15.25 56.90
C PRO A 69 36.82 14.40 56.06
N CYS A 70 37.05 14.79 54.81
CA CYS A 70 38.18 14.33 54.00
C CYS A 70 39.30 15.38 54.02
N HIS A 71 40.52 14.90 54.30
CA HIS A 71 41.76 15.67 54.37
C HIS A 71 42.07 16.50 53.10
N PRO A 72 42.68 17.68 53.24
CA PRO A 72 43.14 18.48 52.10
C PRO A 72 44.46 17.93 51.54
N LEU A 73 44.51 17.71 50.23
CA LEU A 73 45.75 17.54 49.45
C LEU A 73 46.42 18.92 49.21
N PRO A 74 47.75 18.98 49.03
CA PRO A 74 48.56 20.18 49.18
C PRO A 74 48.34 21.20 48.06
N PRO A 75 48.65 22.50 48.29
CA PRO A 75 48.55 23.53 47.27
C PRO A 75 49.57 23.29 46.15
N ILE A 76 49.09 23.35 44.91
CA ILE A 76 49.92 23.42 43.70
C ILE A 76 50.66 24.78 43.72
N PRO A 77 51.95 24.86 43.35
CA PRO A 77 52.70 26.11 43.39
C PRO A 77 52.11 27.11 42.39
N ALA A 78 52.04 28.38 42.80
CA ALA A 78 51.64 29.49 41.95
C ALA A 78 52.48 29.53 40.65
N PRO A 79 51.86 29.76 39.47
CA PRO A 79 52.61 30.27 38.33
C PRO A 79 53.04 31.71 38.65
N CYS A 80 54.32 31.99 38.45
CA CYS A 80 54.92 33.29 38.63
C CYS A 80 54.12 34.42 37.98
N SER A 81 54.04 35.53 38.71
CA SER A 81 53.62 36.85 38.25
C SER A 81 54.27 37.21 36.91
N ASP A 82 53.43 37.52 35.91
CA ASP A 82 53.41 38.82 35.25
C ASP A 82 52.46 38.77 34.04
N ALA A 83 51.19 39.13 34.28
CA ALA A 83 50.33 39.79 33.32
C ALA A 83 49.09 40.30 34.08
N SER A 84 49.08 41.61 34.28
CA SER A 84 48.04 42.46 34.84
C SER A 84 46.60 42.07 34.48
N ALA A 85 45.70 42.16 35.46
CA ALA A 85 44.26 42.19 35.27
C ALA A 85 43.87 43.29 34.27
N LEU A 86 43.48 42.88 33.06
CA LEU A 86 42.90 43.76 32.06
C LEU A 86 41.40 43.92 32.35
N PRO A 87 40.81 45.12 32.14
CA PRO A 87 39.35 45.28 32.10
C PRO A 87 38.69 44.27 31.16
N VAL A 88 37.53 43.72 31.54
CA VAL A 88 36.78 42.70 30.76
C VAL A 88 36.62 43.11 29.29
N ASP A 89 36.34 44.40 29.03
CA ASP A 89 36.26 45.00 27.69
C ASP A 89 37.53 44.89 26.84
N THR A 90 38.72 45.00 27.45
CA THR A 90 40.00 44.90 26.74
C THR A 90 40.38 43.46 26.40
N ALA A 91 40.05 42.50 27.28
CA ALA A 91 40.27 41.08 27.01
C ALA A 91 39.37 40.57 25.87
N LYS A 92 38.10 40.99 25.85
CA LYS A 92 37.14 40.67 24.78
C LYS A 92 37.59 41.19 23.42
N ARG A 93 38.02 42.47 23.33
CA ARG A 93 38.54 43.06 22.08
C ARG A 93 39.78 42.33 21.57
N CYS A 94 40.74 42.06 22.45
CA CYS A 94 41.96 41.34 22.09
C CYS A 94 41.65 39.92 21.56
N ALA A 95 40.68 39.23 22.15
CA ALA A 95 40.24 37.91 21.70
C ALA A 95 39.56 37.95 20.32
N VAL A 96 38.71 38.96 20.06
CA VAL A 96 38.08 39.20 18.74
C VAL A 96 39.13 39.48 17.67
N ASP A 97 40.08 40.38 17.94
CA ASP A 97 41.16 40.72 17.00
C ASP A 97 42.02 39.48 16.68
N THR A 98 42.30 38.66 17.69
CA THR A 98 43.06 37.40 17.53
C THR A 98 42.32 36.40 16.64
N ILE A 99 40.99 36.30 16.78
CA ILE A 99 40.16 35.40 15.96
C ILE A 99 40.12 35.87 14.51
N GLU A 100 39.85 37.15 14.26
CA GLU A 100 39.79 37.65 12.89
C GLU A 100 41.17 37.61 12.20
N ALA A 101 42.25 37.88 12.94
CA ALA A 101 43.62 37.74 12.43
C ALA A 101 43.93 36.29 12.05
N PHE A 102 43.49 35.33 12.87
CA PHE A 102 43.66 33.91 12.58
C PHE A 102 42.89 33.48 11.33
N VAL A 103 41.63 33.91 11.18
CA VAL A 103 40.78 33.58 10.01
C VAL A 103 41.36 34.15 8.71
N ARG A 104 42.02 35.31 8.76
CA ARG A 104 42.68 35.93 7.59
C ARG A 104 44.06 35.36 7.27
N SER A 105 44.65 34.55 8.14
CA SER A 105 46.01 34.02 7.97
C SER A 105 46.06 32.77 7.09
N THR A 106 47.02 32.70 6.18
CA THR A 106 47.28 31.52 5.32
C THR A 106 48.27 30.54 5.94
N GLU A 107 49.12 31.00 6.87
CA GLU A 107 50.06 30.16 7.62
C GLU A 107 49.69 30.21 9.11
N LYS A 108 49.53 29.03 9.72
CA LYS A 108 49.02 28.89 11.10
C LYS A 108 50.01 28.05 11.90
N ASP A 109 50.84 28.71 12.72
CA ASP A 109 51.73 28.02 13.66
C ASP A 109 50.94 27.45 14.86
N GLU A 110 51.55 26.51 15.60
CA GLU A 110 50.89 25.85 16.75
C GLU A 110 50.45 26.82 17.84
N GLU A 111 51.22 27.89 18.09
CA GLU A 111 50.89 28.84 19.15
C GLU A 111 49.73 29.77 18.70
N GLN A 112 49.66 30.14 17.43
CA GLN A 112 48.54 30.84 16.81
C GLN A 112 47.27 29.99 16.87
N LYS A 113 47.36 28.69 16.57
CA LYS A 113 46.23 27.74 16.69
C LYS A 113 45.73 27.66 18.13
N LEU A 114 46.63 27.57 19.11
CA LEU A 114 46.27 27.54 20.53
C LEU A 114 45.70 28.87 21.04
N ARG A 115 46.26 30.01 20.60
CA ARG A 115 45.72 31.34 20.92
C ARG A 115 44.32 31.52 20.36
N PHE A 116 44.08 31.10 19.12
CA PHE A 116 42.74 31.12 18.50
C PHE A 116 41.72 30.36 19.34
N LEU A 117 42.02 29.11 19.73
CA LEU A 117 41.10 28.28 20.54
C LEU A 117 40.85 28.86 21.94
N ARG A 118 41.88 29.44 22.58
CA ARG A 118 41.72 30.12 23.88
C ARG A 118 40.89 31.38 23.75
N SER A 119 41.10 32.16 22.68
CA SER A 119 40.31 33.37 22.40
C SER A 119 38.83 33.04 22.22
N ILE A 120 38.49 31.91 21.60
CA ILE A 120 37.10 31.43 21.52
C ILE A 120 36.52 31.19 22.91
N CYS A 121 37.25 30.51 23.81
CA CYS A 121 36.79 30.32 25.19
C CYS A 121 36.57 31.68 25.89
N THR A 122 37.52 32.61 25.78
CA THR A 122 37.44 33.94 26.39
C THR A 122 36.24 34.75 25.91
N ILE A 123 35.94 34.76 24.60
CA ILE A 123 34.76 35.50 24.10
C ILE A 123 33.44 34.85 24.53
N CYS A 124 33.39 33.52 24.63
CA CYS A 124 32.20 32.81 25.10
C CYS A 124 31.95 33.06 26.60
N ASP A 125 32.99 32.97 27.42
CA ASP A 125 32.88 33.19 28.87
C ASP A 125 32.44 34.63 29.18
N THR A 126 33.06 35.63 28.51
CA THR A 126 32.67 37.05 28.67
C THR A 126 31.26 37.34 28.15
N ALA A 127 30.81 36.71 27.06
CA ALA A 127 29.47 36.92 26.54
C ALA A 127 28.37 36.33 27.43
N VAL A 128 28.65 35.23 28.15
CA VAL A 128 27.76 34.66 29.17
C VAL A 128 27.63 35.60 30.36
N GLU A 129 28.73 36.25 30.78
CA GLU A 129 28.72 37.23 31.87
C GLU A 129 27.98 38.53 31.49
N GLU A 130 28.11 38.98 30.24
CA GLU A 130 27.53 40.24 29.74
C GLU A 130 26.15 40.08 29.08
N ASN A 131 25.62 38.85 28.96
CA ASN A 131 24.37 38.52 28.28
C ASN A 131 24.31 39.00 26.80
N THR A 132 25.43 38.92 26.07
CA THR A 132 25.57 39.36 24.65
C THR A 132 25.55 38.19 23.65
N ALA A 133 24.85 37.10 23.98
CA ALA A 133 24.88 35.85 23.22
C ALA A 133 24.45 35.98 21.74
N GLN A 134 23.51 36.88 21.42
CA GLN A 134 23.03 37.08 20.05
C GLN A 134 24.07 37.77 19.15
N GLU A 135 24.82 38.75 19.67
CA GLU A 135 25.90 39.42 18.93
C GLU A 135 27.06 38.45 18.72
N LEU A 136 27.36 37.65 19.74
CA LEU A 136 28.37 36.60 19.65
C LEU A 136 27.98 35.54 18.61
N ARG A 137 26.71 35.14 18.52
CA ARG A 137 26.23 34.20 17.48
C ARG A 137 26.55 34.71 16.07
N ILE A 138 26.21 35.96 15.77
CA ILE A 138 26.49 36.56 14.45
C ILE A 138 28.00 36.56 14.17
N PHE A 139 28.81 36.89 15.18
CA PHE A 139 30.26 36.84 15.08
C PHE A 139 30.80 35.42 14.82
N CYS A 140 30.28 34.40 15.51
CA CYS A 140 30.68 33.01 15.33
C CYS A 140 30.35 32.51 13.92
N CYS A 141 29.15 32.80 13.42
CA CYS A 141 28.73 32.42 12.07
C CYS A 141 29.53 33.15 10.98
N ARG A 142 29.77 34.46 11.14
CA ARG A 142 30.55 35.26 10.17
C ARG A 142 31.99 34.77 10.02
N ASN A 143 32.58 34.24 11.09
CA ASN A 143 33.96 33.78 11.11
C ASN A 143 34.10 32.25 11.00
N GLU A 144 33.00 31.53 10.74
CA GLU A 144 33.00 30.06 10.54
C GLU A 144 33.79 29.31 11.64
N LEU A 145 33.55 29.69 12.90
CA LEU A 145 34.43 29.24 14.00
C LEU A 145 34.38 27.73 14.21
N VAL A 146 33.23 27.09 13.96
CA VAL A 146 33.04 25.64 14.15
C VAL A 146 33.81 24.88 13.06
N GLU A 147 33.72 25.35 11.82
CA GLU A 147 34.40 24.84 10.64
C GLU A 147 35.92 24.95 10.79
N ASN A 148 36.41 26.11 11.27
CA ASN A 148 37.83 26.31 11.58
C ASN A 148 38.32 25.35 12.67
N ILE A 149 37.54 25.10 13.73
CA ILE A 149 37.89 24.10 14.75
C ILE A 149 37.94 22.68 14.14
N MET A 150 36.99 22.34 13.28
CA MET A 150 36.95 21.04 12.61
C MET A 150 38.13 20.83 11.64
N GLU A 151 38.52 21.87 10.89
CA GLU A 151 39.71 21.86 10.03
C GLU A 151 40.97 21.61 10.88
N LEU A 152 41.15 22.35 11.98
CA LEU A 152 42.27 22.16 12.89
C LEU A 152 42.36 20.75 13.48
N LEU A 153 41.21 20.17 13.84
CA LEU A 153 41.15 18.79 14.33
C LEU A 153 41.49 17.74 13.26
N SER A 154 41.25 18.07 12.00
CA SER A 154 41.48 17.20 10.84
C SER A 154 42.93 17.23 10.35
N GLU A 155 43.61 18.38 10.49
CA GLU A 155 45.04 18.56 10.19
C GLU A 155 45.96 17.86 11.20
N GLU A 156 45.49 17.64 12.43
CA GLU A 156 46.28 17.05 13.50
C GLU A 156 46.75 15.61 13.19
N PRO A 157 48.04 15.28 13.44
CA PRO A 157 48.59 13.97 13.09
C PRO A 157 47.92 12.85 13.89
N ARG A 158 47.40 11.84 13.20
CA ARG A 158 46.68 10.70 13.81
C ARG A 158 47.58 9.73 14.58
N GLY A 159 48.88 9.71 14.28
CA GLY A 159 49.84 8.77 14.87
C GLY A 159 50.52 9.23 16.17
N LYS A 160 50.20 10.42 16.68
CA LYS A 160 50.87 11.02 17.86
C LYS A 160 49.96 12.02 18.57
N LEU A 161 50.01 12.04 19.91
CA LEU A 161 49.42 13.10 20.73
C LEU A 161 50.55 13.91 21.39
N CYS A 162 50.79 15.12 20.90
CA CYS A 162 51.91 15.95 21.40
C CYS A 162 51.59 17.42 21.58
N SER A 163 50.44 17.89 21.10
CA SER A 163 49.96 19.25 21.32
C SER A 163 48.77 19.22 22.29
N LYS A 164 48.51 20.36 22.94
CA LYS A 164 47.27 20.59 23.71
C LYS A 164 46.10 20.97 22.80
N LEU A 165 46.28 20.97 21.47
CA LEU A 165 45.33 21.50 20.51
C LEU A 165 43.99 20.77 20.59
N ARG A 166 44.00 19.43 20.55
CA ARG A 166 42.76 18.62 20.68
C ARG A 166 42.00 18.91 21.98
N GLN A 167 42.71 19.04 23.11
CA GLN A 167 42.10 19.39 24.40
C GLN A 167 41.45 20.79 24.36
N GLN A 168 42.17 21.78 23.82
CA GLN A 168 41.67 23.15 23.70
C GLN A 168 40.52 23.27 22.71
N ALA A 169 40.51 22.48 21.64
CA ALA A 169 39.41 22.41 20.68
C ALA A 169 38.13 21.88 21.34
N MET A 170 38.21 20.79 22.14
CA MET A 170 37.05 20.30 22.91
C MET A 170 36.55 21.35 23.91
N ALA A 171 37.47 22.11 24.54
CA ALA A 171 37.11 23.19 25.46
C ALA A 171 36.42 24.36 24.72
N ALA A 172 36.92 24.76 23.56
CA ALA A 172 36.30 25.79 22.71
C ALA A 172 34.90 25.38 22.24
N ILE A 173 34.71 24.13 21.78
CA ILE A 173 33.38 23.61 21.43
C ILE A 173 32.46 23.60 22.65
N THR A 174 32.98 23.24 23.82
CA THR A 174 32.21 23.29 25.08
C THR A 174 31.77 24.71 25.41
N ALA A 175 32.63 25.71 25.22
CA ALA A 175 32.29 27.11 25.44
C ALA A 175 31.27 27.61 24.42
N LEU A 176 31.43 27.27 23.14
CA LEU A 176 30.49 27.60 22.06
C LEU A 176 29.09 27.01 22.29
N SER A 177 28.97 25.89 23.01
CA SER A 177 27.66 25.30 23.33
C SER A 177 26.74 26.20 24.14
N ALA A 178 27.28 27.17 24.87
CA ALA A 178 26.49 28.14 25.63
C ALA A 178 25.85 29.21 24.74
N VAL A 179 26.26 29.31 23.46
CA VAL A 179 25.72 30.27 22.49
C VAL A 179 24.68 29.56 21.62
N GLU A 180 23.42 29.96 21.78
CA GLU A 180 22.30 29.31 21.11
C GLU A 180 22.44 29.32 19.58
N ALA A 181 22.21 28.16 18.96
CA ALA A 181 22.18 27.98 17.51
C ALA A 181 23.49 28.31 16.75
N VAL A 182 24.65 28.18 17.42
CA VAL A 182 25.97 28.10 16.76
C VAL A 182 26.31 26.67 16.33
N LEU A 183 25.77 25.66 17.00
CA LEU A 183 26.03 24.23 16.75
C LEU A 183 24.77 23.52 16.23
N GLU A 184 24.28 23.92 15.05
CA GLU A 184 23.01 23.42 14.48
C GLU A 184 23.14 21.99 13.90
N ASP A 185 24.17 21.69 13.08
CA ASP A 185 24.47 20.31 12.62
C ASP A 185 25.66 19.71 13.38
N LYS A 186 25.35 18.88 14.38
CA LYS A 186 26.34 18.28 15.27
C LYS A 186 26.94 16.97 14.75
N ILE A 187 26.35 16.33 13.73
CA ILE A 187 26.85 15.03 13.24
C ILE A 187 28.25 15.16 12.64
N PRO A 188 28.55 16.13 11.75
CA PRO A 188 29.89 16.37 11.24
C PRO A 188 30.89 16.70 12.36
N LEU A 189 30.48 17.53 13.32
CA LEU A 189 31.29 17.90 14.47
C LEU A 189 31.69 16.68 15.31
N PHE A 190 30.71 15.86 15.70
CA PHE A 190 30.98 14.61 16.43
C PHE A 190 31.88 13.67 15.62
N THR A 191 31.65 13.57 14.31
CA THR A 191 32.45 12.73 13.41
C THR A 191 33.92 13.16 13.44
N THR A 192 34.20 14.45 13.25
CA THR A 192 35.56 14.99 13.28
C THR A 192 36.21 14.84 14.65
N CYS A 193 35.50 15.16 15.74
CA CYS A 193 36.02 15.02 17.10
C CYS A 193 36.38 13.56 17.42
N PHE A 194 35.50 12.62 17.08
CA PHE A 194 35.74 11.19 17.34
C PHE A 194 36.83 10.61 16.46
N GLN A 195 36.89 10.96 15.18
CA GLN A 195 37.99 10.53 14.31
C GLN A 195 39.34 11.06 14.80
N SER A 196 39.40 12.31 15.29
CA SER A 196 40.64 12.92 15.76
C SER A 196 41.17 12.30 17.07
N ILE A 197 40.27 11.88 17.99
CA ILE A 197 40.65 11.41 19.33
C ILE A 197 40.57 9.89 19.48
N LEU A 198 39.50 9.25 18.99
CA LEU A 198 39.31 7.81 19.21
C LEU A 198 40.36 6.98 18.47
N LEU A 199 40.83 7.44 17.29
CA LEU A 199 41.80 6.75 16.43
C LEU A 199 43.27 6.94 16.86
N LEU A 200 43.56 7.63 17.96
CA LEU A 200 44.94 7.76 18.46
C LEU A 200 45.57 6.38 18.81
N PRO A 201 46.91 6.23 18.81
CA PRO A 201 47.62 5.01 19.22
C PRO A 201 47.31 4.56 20.65
N SER A 202 47.79 3.38 21.06
CA SER A 202 47.56 2.84 22.42
C SER A 202 47.94 3.83 23.52
N GLU A 203 47.25 3.78 24.67
CA GLU A 203 47.58 4.64 25.84
C GLU A 203 49.04 4.48 26.30
N GLN A 204 49.66 3.33 26.00
CA GLN A 204 51.05 3.03 26.33
C GLN A 204 52.05 3.85 25.50
N ASP A 205 51.66 4.29 24.31
CA ASP A 205 52.51 5.01 23.36
C ASP A 205 52.34 6.54 23.44
N LEU A 206 51.54 7.02 24.40
CA LEU A 206 51.15 8.42 24.53
C LEU A 206 51.57 9.01 25.88
N ASP A 207 51.72 10.33 25.94
CA ASP A 207 51.80 11.05 27.21
C ASP A 207 50.49 10.87 27.98
N ILE A 208 50.54 10.09 29.06
CA ILE A 208 49.38 9.72 29.89
C ILE A 208 48.69 10.96 30.44
N SER A 209 49.43 12.01 30.81
CA SER A 209 48.88 13.22 31.40
C SER A 209 48.10 14.05 30.37
N LEU A 210 48.66 14.20 29.17
CA LEU A 210 48.03 14.91 28.05
C LEU A 210 46.84 14.11 27.50
N TYR A 211 46.98 12.80 27.39
CA TYR A 211 45.93 11.88 26.98
C TYR A 211 44.73 11.96 27.93
N THR A 212 44.97 11.86 29.25
CA THR A 212 43.91 11.91 30.25
C THR A 212 43.14 13.24 30.19
N ARG A 213 43.86 14.36 30.08
CA ARG A 213 43.23 15.69 29.95
C ARG A 213 42.42 15.83 28.66
N THR A 214 42.93 15.31 27.53
CA THR A 214 42.21 15.32 26.24
C THR A 214 40.92 14.51 26.32
N MET A 215 40.96 13.31 26.92
CA MET A 215 39.78 12.48 27.11
C MET A 215 38.76 13.12 28.05
N MET A 216 39.21 13.75 29.15
CA MET A 216 38.34 14.49 30.06
C MET A 216 37.66 15.67 29.36
N ALA A 217 38.39 16.40 28.51
CA ALA A 217 37.82 17.51 27.74
C ALA A 217 36.76 17.02 26.74
N LEU A 218 36.99 15.87 26.08
CA LEU A 218 35.99 15.23 25.22
C LEU A 218 34.74 14.82 26.02
N ASP A 219 34.92 14.20 27.19
CA ASP A 219 33.81 13.80 28.04
C ASP A 219 32.99 15.00 28.55
N GLN A 220 33.68 16.08 28.92
CA GLN A 220 33.03 17.33 29.33
C GLN A 220 32.24 17.93 28.18
N MET A 221 32.83 18.01 26.99
CA MET A 221 32.15 18.51 25.79
C MET A 221 30.87 17.72 25.50
N LEU A 222 30.95 16.40 25.48
CA LEU A 222 29.78 15.54 25.25
C LEU A 222 28.73 15.68 26.34
N HIS A 223 29.14 15.78 27.61
CA HIS A 223 28.20 16.01 28.71
C HIS A 223 27.49 17.35 28.57
N THR A 224 28.22 18.42 28.29
CA THR A 224 27.66 19.77 28.16
C THR A 224 26.70 19.85 26.99
N LEU A 225 27.09 19.35 25.81
CA LEU A 225 26.26 19.39 24.59
C LEU A 225 24.96 18.60 24.71
N VAL A 226 24.93 17.56 25.55
CA VAL A 226 23.76 16.68 25.68
C VAL A 226 22.88 17.05 26.88
N PHE A 227 23.47 17.39 28.02
CA PHE A 227 22.75 17.52 29.30
C PHE A 227 22.70 18.94 29.87
N VAL A 228 23.56 19.86 29.41
CA VAL A 228 23.65 21.22 29.95
C VAL A 228 23.10 22.23 28.95
N HIS A 229 23.54 22.18 27.70
CA HIS A 229 23.10 23.05 26.60
C HIS A 229 22.70 22.21 25.36
N PRO A 230 21.62 21.40 25.43
CA PRO A 230 21.11 20.68 24.27
C PRO A 230 20.46 21.66 23.29
N THR A 231 20.72 21.50 21.98
CA THR A 231 20.09 22.31 20.92
C THR A 231 18.80 21.66 20.43
N ALA A 232 18.70 20.33 20.58
CA ALA A 232 17.50 19.52 20.35
C ALA A 232 17.06 18.84 21.66
N SER A 233 16.15 17.86 21.60
CA SER A 233 15.83 17.06 22.79
C SER A 233 17.04 16.22 23.24
N ILE A 234 17.17 15.95 24.55
CA ILE A 234 18.26 15.10 25.07
C ILE A 234 18.27 13.72 24.38
N GLY A 235 17.10 13.19 24.01
CA GLY A 235 16.98 11.95 23.24
C GLY A 235 17.62 12.02 21.86
N GLU A 236 17.35 13.10 21.10
CA GLU A 236 17.93 13.34 19.78
C GLU A 236 19.44 13.61 19.85
N GLU A 237 19.90 14.38 20.84
CA GLU A 237 21.34 14.63 21.06
C GLU A 237 22.09 13.32 21.33
N LEU A 238 21.55 12.48 22.22
CA LEU A 238 22.10 11.16 22.49
C LEU A 238 22.07 10.25 21.26
N GLN A 239 21.01 10.31 20.47
CA GLN A 239 20.91 9.56 19.22
C GLN A 239 22.01 9.97 18.24
N SER A 240 22.19 11.27 17.99
CA SER A 240 23.23 11.80 17.11
C SER A 240 24.63 11.38 17.58
N VAL A 241 24.92 11.49 18.88
CA VAL A 241 26.20 11.06 19.46
C VAL A 241 26.41 9.54 19.29
N PHE A 242 25.40 8.72 19.61
CA PHE A 242 25.54 7.26 19.51
C PHE A 242 25.61 6.77 18.07
N GLN A 243 24.90 7.39 17.14
CA GLN A 243 24.97 7.07 15.72
C GLN A 243 26.41 7.16 15.19
N VAL A 244 27.16 8.19 15.64
CA VAL A 244 28.57 8.36 15.25
C VAL A 244 29.52 7.50 16.09
N LEU A 245 29.24 7.26 17.38
CA LEU A 245 30.10 6.43 18.25
C LEU A 245 30.03 4.93 17.96
N LEU A 246 28.86 4.40 17.59
CA LEU A 246 28.63 2.96 17.47
C LEU A 246 29.60 2.27 16.48
N PRO A 247 29.90 2.80 15.28
CA PRO A 247 30.87 2.19 14.38
C PRO A 247 32.26 1.99 14.97
N PHE A 248 32.69 2.83 15.92
CA PHE A 248 33.99 2.68 16.58
C PHE A 248 34.02 1.53 17.60
N THR A 249 32.86 1.04 18.03
CA THR A 249 32.75 -0.12 18.96
C THR A 249 33.02 -1.46 18.27
N SER A 250 32.93 -1.49 16.94
CA SER A 250 33.16 -2.66 16.09
C SER A 250 34.48 -2.58 15.31
N LEU A 251 35.42 -1.69 15.65
CA LEU A 251 36.71 -1.63 14.95
C LEU A 251 37.72 -2.64 15.50
N GLN A 252 38.60 -3.14 14.64
CA GLN A 252 39.64 -4.11 15.00
C GLN A 252 40.60 -3.63 16.08
N ASN A 253 40.83 -2.32 16.18
CA ASN A 253 41.75 -1.74 17.15
C ASN A 253 41.13 -1.69 18.56
N ALA A 254 41.70 -2.47 19.49
CA ALA A 254 41.25 -2.58 20.87
C ALA A 254 41.22 -1.24 21.64
N ALA A 255 42.21 -0.36 21.42
CA ALA A 255 42.26 0.95 22.07
C ALA A 255 41.12 1.87 21.60
N VAL A 256 40.76 1.79 20.32
CA VAL A 256 39.64 2.55 19.74
C VAL A 256 38.32 2.07 20.34
N ARG A 257 38.10 0.75 20.39
CA ARG A 257 36.91 0.15 21.02
C ARG A 257 36.78 0.54 22.49
N GLN A 258 37.86 0.43 23.25
CA GLN A 258 37.89 0.79 24.67
C GLN A 258 37.43 2.24 24.87
N ARG A 259 37.95 3.18 24.06
CA ARG A 259 37.59 4.59 24.17
C ARG A 259 36.13 4.83 23.80
N ALA A 260 35.65 4.25 22.70
CA ALA A 260 34.28 4.39 22.25
C ALA A 260 33.27 3.86 23.28
N VAL A 261 33.45 2.62 23.75
CA VAL A 261 32.62 2.01 24.81
C VAL A 261 32.74 2.79 26.11
N GLY A 262 33.93 3.30 26.43
CA GLY A 262 34.15 4.18 27.57
C GLY A 262 33.36 5.50 27.50
N ARG A 263 33.20 6.11 26.32
CA ARG A 263 32.35 7.30 26.14
C ARG A 263 30.87 6.95 26.28
N ILE A 264 30.45 5.85 25.67
CA ILE A 264 29.07 5.34 25.80
C ILE A 264 28.71 5.09 27.26
N TRP A 265 29.63 4.48 28.03
CA TRP A 265 29.44 4.25 29.46
C TRP A 265 29.27 5.57 30.24
N LYS A 266 30.14 6.56 30.03
CA LYS A 266 30.05 7.84 30.74
C LYS A 266 28.74 8.56 30.42
N LEU A 267 28.34 8.63 29.15
CA LEU A 267 27.05 9.20 28.74
C LEU A 267 25.86 8.45 29.34
N SER A 268 25.94 7.12 29.41
CA SER A 268 24.89 6.29 30.04
C SER A 268 24.79 6.54 31.55
N ARG A 269 25.92 6.77 32.22
CA ARG A 269 25.95 7.18 33.63
C ARG A 269 25.36 8.57 33.83
N SER A 270 25.74 9.54 32.99
CA SER A 270 25.20 10.90 33.05
C SER A 270 23.69 10.92 32.85
N LEU A 271 23.17 10.13 31.89
CA LEU A 271 21.72 9.96 31.71
C LEU A 271 21.05 9.36 32.95
N ALA A 272 21.63 8.32 33.54
CA ALA A 272 21.09 7.71 34.75
C ALA A 272 21.05 8.71 35.92
N LEU A 273 22.12 9.51 36.10
CA LEU A 273 22.19 10.56 37.11
C LEU A 273 21.19 11.68 36.83
N PHE A 274 21.03 12.10 35.57
CA PHE A 274 20.05 13.09 35.14
C PHE A 274 18.62 12.64 35.48
N CYS A 275 18.30 11.37 35.22
CA CYS A 275 17.01 10.79 35.60
C CYS A 275 16.84 10.67 37.13
N GLN A 276 17.92 10.47 37.89
CA GLN A 276 17.89 10.35 39.36
C GLN A 276 17.84 11.70 40.09
N ALA A 277 18.49 12.74 39.57
CA ALA A 277 18.54 14.07 40.18
C ALA A 277 17.15 14.74 40.29
N GLY A 278 16.20 14.34 39.44
CA GLY A 278 14.79 14.76 39.53
C GLY A 278 14.00 14.15 40.69
N LEU A 279 14.53 13.16 41.42
CA LEU A 279 13.83 12.47 42.52
C LEU A 279 14.08 13.06 43.92
N HIS A 280 15.09 13.94 44.10
CA HIS A 280 15.49 14.45 45.42
C HIS A 280 14.83 15.79 45.82
N GLY A 281 14.07 16.43 44.94
CA GLY A 281 13.17 17.54 45.30
C GLY A 281 11.78 17.01 45.64
N SER A 282 11.38 17.11 46.91
CA SER A 282 10.02 16.86 47.46
C SER A 282 9.05 16.09 46.56
N MET A 283 9.13 14.75 46.54
CA MET A 283 8.14 13.86 45.89
C MET A 283 7.62 14.38 44.52
N GLY A 284 8.51 14.97 43.71
CA GLY A 284 8.18 15.66 42.48
C GLY A 284 8.30 14.73 41.27
N ARG A 285 7.14 14.39 40.69
CA ARG A 285 7.02 13.64 39.44
C ARG A 285 7.93 14.23 38.36
N ILE A 286 8.76 13.40 37.71
CA ILE A 286 9.19 13.71 36.34
C ILE A 286 7.91 13.79 35.50
N SER A 287 7.64 14.93 34.86
CA SER A 287 6.45 15.08 34.00
C SER A 287 6.49 14.04 32.86
N LEU A 288 5.33 13.48 32.51
CA LEU A 288 5.12 12.56 31.38
C LEU A 288 5.77 13.06 30.08
N ALA A 289 5.86 14.39 29.91
CA ALA A 289 6.54 15.05 28.80
C ALA A 289 8.03 14.69 28.71
N ARG A 290 8.75 14.67 29.85
CA ARG A 290 10.21 14.54 29.89
C ARG A 290 10.71 13.12 29.56
N TYR A 291 9.92 12.08 29.86
CA TYR A 291 10.25 10.70 29.43
C TYR A 291 9.85 10.42 27.99
N LYS A 292 8.76 11.04 27.49
CA LYS A 292 8.41 10.99 26.06
C LYS A 292 9.46 11.69 25.20
N GLU A 293 10.04 12.79 25.69
CA GLU A 293 11.19 13.51 25.11
C GLU A 293 12.51 12.72 25.19
N LEU A 294 12.62 11.70 26.05
CA LEU A 294 13.79 10.84 26.21
C LEU A 294 13.67 9.50 25.45
N ARG A 295 12.82 9.44 24.41
CA ARG A 295 12.84 8.32 23.48
C ARG A 295 14.23 8.26 22.84
N LEU A 296 14.83 7.07 22.89
CA LEU A 296 16.13 6.77 22.31
C LEU A 296 15.88 5.78 21.17
N PRO A 297 15.66 6.23 19.93
CA PRO A 297 15.33 5.34 18.81
C PRO A 297 16.39 4.26 18.57
N VAL A 298 17.65 4.52 18.94
CA VAL A 298 18.78 3.60 18.79
C VAL A 298 19.01 2.67 20.00
N LEU A 299 18.07 2.58 20.96
CA LEU A 299 18.28 1.83 22.20
C LEU A 299 18.58 0.35 21.96
N GLY A 300 17.83 -0.31 21.07
CA GLY A 300 18.03 -1.72 20.71
C GLY A 300 19.43 -1.98 20.15
N GLN A 301 19.85 -1.16 19.18
CA GLN A 301 21.17 -1.21 18.58
C GLN A 301 22.28 -0.96 19.61
N LEU A 302 22.12 0.06 20.46
CA LEU A 302 23.10 0.40 21.50
C LEU A 302 23.31 -0.74 22.50
N VAL A 303 22.22 -1.30 23.03
CA VAL A 303 22.29 -2.42 23.97
C VAL A 303 22.86 -3.66 23.27
N GLY A 304 22.52 -3.89 22.01
CA GLY A 304 23.10 -4.95 21.18
C GLY A 304 24.61 -4.85 21.05
N SER A 305 25.12 -3.69 20.64
CA SER A 305 26.55 -3.45 20.50
C SER A 305 27.29 -3.59 21.83
N LEU A 306 26.73 -3.05 22.92
CA LEU A 306 27.31 -3.22 24.26
C LEU A 306 27.30 -4.69 24.72
N GLY A 307 26.24 -5.44 24.42
CA GLY A 307 26.15 -6.87 24.69
C GLY A 307 27.27 -7.65 23.98
N LEU A 308 27.49 -7.37 22.69
CA LEU A 308 28.60 -7.96 21.94
C LEU A 308 29.98 -7.55 22.48
N CYS A 309 30.14 -6.29 22.91
CA CYS A 309 31.38 -5.80 23.51
C CYS A 309 31.75 -6.49 24.83
N CYS A 310 30.82 -7.18 25.49
CA CYS A 310 31.10 -7.92 26.72
C CYS A 310 31.91 -9.21 26.47
N ALA A 311 31.99 -9.70 25.22
CA ALA A 311 32.81 -10.85 24.85
C ALA A 311 34.29 -10.50 24.57
N TYR A 312 34.65 -9.22 24.49
CA TYR A 312 36.05 -8.84 24.26
C TYR A 312 36.95 -9.35 25.38
N GLN A 313 38.14 -9.83 25.01
CA GLN A 313 39.15 -10.26 25.97
C GLN A 313 39.73 -9.09 26.77
N GLU A 314 39.65 -7.86 26.23
CA GLU A 314 40.13 -6.68 26.92
C GLU A 314 39.25 -6.31 28.12
N ASP A 315 39.82 -6.49 29.32
CA ASP A 315 39.09 -6.31 30.57
C ASP A 315 38.49 -4.91 30.75
N ARG A 316 39.14 -3.86 30.23
CA ARG A 316 38.64 -2.47 30.30
C ARG A 316 37.39 -2.27 29.44
N THR A 317 37.40 -2.72 28.18
CA THR A 317 36.27 -2.62 27.26
C THR A 317 35.07 -3.40 27.80
N ARG A 318 35.31 -4.63 28.27
CA ARG A 318 34.29 -5.48 28.91
C ARG A 318 33.67 -4.81 30.14
N ARG A 319 34.49 -4.28 31.05
CA ARG A 319 34.00 -3.58 32.26
C ARG A 319 33.19 -2.34 31.92
N SER A 320 33.63 -1.53 30.95
CA SER A 320 32.87 -0.37 30.49
C SER A 320 31.56 -0.77 29.84
N ALA A 321 31.52 -1.85 29.05
CA ALA A 321 30.31 -2.36 28.43
C ALA A 321 29.28 -2.85 29.47
N VAL A 322 29.70 -3.70 30.41
CA VAL A 322 28.83 -4.19 31.50
C VAL A 322 28.33 -3.02 32.36
N SER A 323 29.19 -2.05 32.64
CA SER A 323 28.79 -0.86 33.41
C SER A 323 27.80 0.00 32.63
N ALA A 324 27.99 0.19 31.32
CA ALA A 324 27.04 0.90 30.47
C ALA A 324 25.67 0.20 30.46
N LEU A 325 25.65 -1.13 30.29
CA LEU A 325 24.43 -1.94 30.35
C LEU A 325 23.71 -1.77 31.70
N ARG A 326 24.42 -1.76 32.82
CA ARG A 326 23.79 -1.53 34.14
C ARG A 326 23.06 -0.19 34.23
N HIS A 327 23.71 0.90 33.80
CA HIS A 327 23.11 2.24 33.82
C HIS A 327 21.94 2.34 32.84
N ARG A 328 22.01 1.67 31.69
CA ARG A 328 20.92 1.60 30.72
C ARG A 328 19.73 0.79 31.24
N TYR A 329 20.00 -0.30 31.94
CA TYR A 329 18.94 -1.09 32.56
C TYR A 329 18.21 -0.27 33.63
N ALA A 330 18.95 0.50 34.46
CA ALA A 330 18.34 1.41 35.42
C ALA A 330 17.42 2.46 34.76
N PHE A 331 17.83 2.99 33.59
CA PHE A 331 16.98 3.89 32.80
C PHE A 331 15.70 3.20 32.29
N ILE A 332 15.81 1.98 31.74
CA ILE A 332 14.66 1.21 31.24
C ILE A 332 13.70 0.83 32.38
N LEU A 333 14.21 0.45 33.56
CA LEU A 333 13.37 0.21 34.72
C LEU A 333 12.61 1.45 35.18
N GLY A 334 13.24 2.63 35.04
CA GLY A 334 12.58 3.91 35.21
C GLY A 334 11.42 4.07 34.23
N ARG A 335 11.66 3.84 32.94
CA ARG A 335 10.62 3.87 31.89
C ARG A 335 9.46 2.90 32.19
N ALA A 336 9.76 1.63 32.46
CA ALA A 336 8.77 0.57 32.69
C ALA A 336 7.88 0.83 33.91
N ARG A 337 8.42 1.38 35.00
CA ARG A 337 7.64 1.74 36.20
C ARG A 337 6.53 2.75 35.90
N TRP A 338 6.79 3.66 34.97
CA TRP A 338 5.87 4.75 34.64
C TRP A 338 4.89 4.38 33.52
N GLU A 339 5.25 3.45 32.63
CA GLU A 339 4.36 2.92 31.59
C GLU A 339 3.32 1.94 32.14
N ALA A 340 3.55 1.36 33.32
CA ALA A 340 2.55 0.56 34.02
C ALA A 340 1.37 1.44 34.48
N PRO A 341 0.10 1.04 34.26
CA PRO A 341 -1.06 1.77 34.75
C PRO A 341 -0.95 1.96 36.28
N GLN A 342 -1.12 3.20 36.76
CA GLN A 342 -0.95 3.52 38.18
C GLN A 342 -2.06 2.97 39.11
N GLY A 343 -2.84 2.00 38.64
CA GLY A 343 -3.81 1.26 39.44
C GLY A 343 -4.10 -0.08 38.79
N GLU A 344 -4.07 -1.13 39.62
CA GLU A 344 -4.67 -2.47 39.44
C GLU A 344 -3.84 -3.65 38.90
N ASP A 345 -2.65 -3.49 38.30
CA ASP A 345 -1.84 -4.65 37.89
C ASP A 345 -0.80 -5.07 38.96
N GLN A 346 -1.23 -5.83 39.98
CA GLN A 346 -0.33 -6.40 41.01
C GLN A 346 0.78 -7.27 40.41
N GLU A 347 0.53 -7.94 39.29
CA GLU A 347 1.52 -8.76 38.59
C GLU A 347 2.65 -7.92 37.97
N LYS A 348 2.32 -6.77 37.37
CA LYS A 348 3.34 -5.86 36.80
C LYS A 348 4.19 -5.20 37.89
N LEU A 349 3.59 -4.91 39.05
CA LEU A 349 4.33 -4.37 40.19
C LEU A 349 5.32 -5.41 40.75
N LYS A 350 4.89 -6.66 40.96
CA LYS A 350 5.78 -7.77 41.37
C LYS A 350 6.90 -8.00 40.35
N GLN A 351 6.58 -7.98 39.05
CA GLN A 351 7.58 -8.11 37.99
C GLN A 351 8.61 -6.97 38.03
N TRP A 352 8.18 -5.74 38.29
CA TRP A 352 9.09 -4.59 38.46
C TRP A 352 9.96 -4.73 39.72
N GLU A 353 9.41 -5.18 40.85
CA GLU A 353 10.17 -5.41 42.09
C GLU A 353 11.26 -6.46 41.89
N ASP A 354 10.95 -7.55 41.19
CA ASP A 354 11.92 -8.59 40.82
C ASP A 354 13.02 -8.05 39.92
N ASP A 355 12.66 -7.22 38.94
CA ASP A 355 13.61 -6.60 38.02
C ASP A 355 14.45 -5.50 38.71
N HIS A 356 13.88 -4.78 39.67
CA HIS A 356 14.61 -3.85 40.53
C HIS A 356 15.61 -4.58 41.43
N LYS A 357 15.21 -5.70 42.03
CA LYS A 357 16.10 -6.58 42.80
C LYS A 357 17.25 -7.12 41.95
N PHE A 358 16.99 -7.46 40.69
CA PHE A 358 18.05 -7.83 39.74
C PHE A 358 19.02 -6.67 39.47
N SER A 359 18.54 -5.43 39.33
CA SER A 359 19.41 -4.24 39.16
C SER A 359 20.39 -4.04 40.33
N LEU A 360 19.95 -4.41 41.55
CA LEU A 360 20.78 -4.40 42.75
C LEU A 360 21.77 -5.58 42.81
N SER A 361 21.37 -6.74 42.27
CA SER A 361 22.17 -7.98 42.19
C SER A 361 22.73 -8.22 40.79
N TRP A 362 23.34 -7.17 40.23
CA TRP A 362 23.83 -7.16 38.85
C TRP A 362 24.85 -8.26 38.55
N THR A 363 24.73 -8.94 37.41
CA THR A 363 25.61 -10.03 36.95
C THR A 363 26.54 -9.59 35.81
N THR A 364 27.59 -10.37 35.54
CA THR A 364 28.42 -10.25 34.33
C THR A 364 27.97 -11.17 33.20
N ASN A 365 26.99 -12.05 33.45
CA ASN A 365 26.45 -12.94 32.44
C ASN A 365 25.56 -12.17 31.45
N VAL A 366 26.09 -11.96 30.24
CA VAL A 366 25.45 -11.16 29.18
C VAL A 366 24.10 -11.75 28.77
N THR A 367 23.96 -13.07 28.70
CA THR A 367 22.71 -13.72 28.33
C THR A 367 21.60 -13.42 29.35
N VAL A 368 21.91 -13.46 30.65
CA VAL A 368 20.96 -13.10 31.71
C VAL A 368 20.60 -11.62 31.65
N ILE A 369 21.57 -10.75 31.39
CA ILE A 369 21.33 -9.32 31.20
C ILE A 369 20.35 -9.10 30.03
N VAL A 370 20.63 -9.69 28.87
CA VAL A 370 19.82 -9.50 27.65
C VAL A 370 18.41 -10.04 27.82
N LEU A 371 18.22 -11.20 28.47
CA LEU A 371 16.89 -11.71 28.83
C LEU A 371 16.08 -10.68 29.64
N ARG A 372 16.72 -9.99 30.57
CA ARG A 372 16.07 -8.95 31.39
C ARG A 372 15.73 -7.70 30.58
N PHE A 373 16.62 -7.28 29.67
CA PHE A 373 16.33 -6.17 28.74
C PHE A 373 15.18 -6.50 27.79
N ALA A 374 15.17 -7.70 27.21
CA ALA A 374 14.18 -8.14 26.24
C ALA A 374 12.74 -8.08 26.78
N LYS A 375 12.53 -8.24 28.09
CA LYS A 375 11.19 -8.09 28.70
C LYS A 375 10.60 -6.69 28.58
N HIS A 376 11.45 -5.67 28.47
CA HIS A 376 11.07 -4.26 28.52
C HIS A 376 11.19 -3.54 27.17
N PHE A 377 11.67 -4.20 26.13
CA PHE A 377 11.80 -3.61 24.80
C PHE A 377 10.50 -3.62 24.01
N TYR A 378 10.26 -2.53 23.29
CA TYR A 378 9.28 -2.51 22.20
C TYR A 378 9.73 -3.42 21.05
N SER A 379 8.79 -3.78 20.16
CA SER A 379 9.09 -4.66 19.02
C SER A 379 10.24 -4.12 18.16
N SER A 380 10.23 -2.82 17.83
CA SER A 380 11.29 -2.18 17.04
C SER A 380 12.66 -2.19 17.72
N GLU A 381 12.71 -2.00 19.05
CA GLU A 381 13.97 -2.03 19.82
C GLU A 381 14.53 -3.47 19.87
N LYS A 382 13.67 -4.49 20.01
CA LYS A 382 14.09 -5.89 19.89
C LYS A 382 14.63 -6.18 18.49
N THR A 383 13.95 -5.72 17.46
CA THR A 383 14.38 -5.86 16.06
C THR A 383 15.77 -5.25 15.86
N ASP A 384 16.01 -4.03 16.32
CA ASP A 384 17.32 -3.38 16.16
C ASP A 384 18.45 -4.12 16.89
N PHE A 385 18.16 -4.71 18.06
CA PHE A 385 19.11 -5.62 18.71
C PHE A 385 19.33 -6.87 17.83
N ILE A 386 18.28 -7.56 17.40
CA ILE A 386 18.40 -8.76 16.55
C ILE A 386 19.25 -8.47 15.31
N LEU A 387 19.03 -7.33 14.66
CA LEU A 387 19.84 -6.88 13.51
C LEU A 387 21.31 -6.66 13.89
N THR A 388 21.58 -6.11 15.07
CA THR A 388 22.94 -5.92 15.60
C THR A 388 23.62 -7.26 15.93
N ALA A 389 22.88 -8.22 16.50
CA ALA A 389 23.38 -9.57 16.75
C ALA A 389 23.68 -10.30 15.42
N LEU A 390 22.82 -10.15 14.42
CA LEU A 390 23.04 -10.69 13.08
C LEU A 390 24.27 -10.08 12.40
N GLN A 391 24.46 -8.75 12.54
CA GLN A 391 25.69 -8.09 12.10
C GLN A 391 26.92 -8.67 12.82
N GLY A 392 26.84 -8.87 14.13
CA GLY A 392 27.90 -9.52 14.92
C GLY A 392 28.20 -10.96 14.51
N MET A 393 27.21 -11.69 13.99
CA MET A 393 27.43 -13.03 13.41
C MET A 393 28.18 -12.96 12.08
N SER A 394 27.92 -11.94 11.26
CA SER A 394 28.59 -11.74 9.97
C SER A 394 29.99 -11.14 10.08
N ASP A 395 30.25 -10.32 11.09
CA ASP A 395 31.55 -9.69 11.33
C ASP A 395 32.37 -10.48 12.36
N CYS A 396 32.74 -11.71 11.98
CA CYS A 396 33.55 -12.61 12.81
C CYS A 396 34.94 -12.06 13.14
N SER A 397 35.34 -10.99 12.45
CA SER A 397 36.61 -10.32 12.69
C SER A 397 36.55 -9.49 13.97
N ASN A 398 35.44 -8.80 14.21
CA ASN A 398 35.30 -7.86 15.32
C ASN A 398 34.47 -8.43 16.47
N TYR A 399 33.61 -9.42 16.25
CA TYR A 399 32.72 -9.93 17.28
C TYR A 399 32.82 -11.45 17.46
N SER A 400 32.47 -11.92 18.67
CA SER A 400 32.29 -13.34 18.91
C SER A 400 31.00 -13.82 18.23
N THR A 401 31.14 -14.52 17.11
CA THR A 401 30.03 -15.11 16.36
C THR A 401 29.16 -16.02 17.24
N GLN A 402 29.76 -16.76 18.17
CA GLN A 402 29.04 -17.64 19.10
C GLN A 402 28.19 -16.86 20.12
N LEU A 403 28.72 -15.77 20.69
CA LEU A 403 27.92 -14.90 21.57
C LEU A 403 26.78 -14.28 20.77
N ALA A 404 27.08 -13.71 19.59
CA ALA A 404 26.10 -13.07 18.73
C ALA A 404 24.93 -14.01 18.37
N ALA A 405 25.24 -15.26 17.98
CA ALA A 405 24.25 -16.30 17.73
C ALA A 405 23.42 -16.66 18.98
N THR A 406 24.05 -16.67 20.15
CA THR A 406 23.36 -16.92 21.44
C THR A 406 22.42 -15.76 21.79
N LEU A 407 22.86 -14.51 21.60
CA LEU A 407 22.04 -13.33 21.87
C LEU A 407 20.83 -13.26 20.92
N MET A 408 21.02 -13.55 19.64
CA MET A 408 19.90 -13.65 18.69
C MET A 408 18.89 -14.71 19.15
N GLY A 409 19.34 -15.93 19.47
CA GLY A 409 18.44 -16.99 19.95
C GLY A 409 17.66 -16.60 21.20
N VAL A 410 18.29 -15.90 22.15
CA VAL A 410 17.66 -15.40 23.38
C VAL A 410 16.60 -14.34 23.10
N LEU A 411 16.84 -13.42 22.17
CA LEU A 411 15.90 -12.34 21.82
C LEU A 411 14.67 -12.84 21.08
N MET A 412 14.79 -13.99 20.42
CA MET A 412 13.68 -14.60 19.70
C MET A 412 12.69 -15.29 20.65
N VAL A 413 13.11 -15.59 21.88
CA VAL A 413 12.21 -16.09 22.93
C VAL A 413 11.18 -15.00 23.29
N ASP A 414 9.90 -15.35 23.20
CA ASP A 414 8.75 -14.45 23.47
C ASP A 414 8.68 -13.19 22.58
N PHE A 415 9.35 -13.20 21.42
CA PHE A 415 9.23 -12.10 20.47
C PHE A 415 7.89 -12.18 19.70
N LYS A 416 7.23 -11.04 19.53
CA LYS A 416 6.01 -10.90 18.73
C LYS A 416 6.27 -9.84 17.66
N PRO A 417 6.83 -10.22 16.50
CA PRO A 417 7.24 -9.26 15.48
C PRO A 417 6.03 -8.57 14.84
N ALA A 418 6.16 -7.28 14.53
CA ALA A 418 5.27 -6.62 13.58
C ALA A 418 5.68 -6.97 12.13
N PRO A 419 4.81 -6.77 11.13
CA PRO A 419 5.13 -7.04 9.72
C PRO A 419 6.42 -6.33 9.24
N THR A 420 6.64 -5.10 9.70
CA THR A 420 7.85 -4.31 9.39
C THR A 420 9.11 -4.91 10.02
N ASP A 421 8.98 -5.54 11.19
CA ASP A 421 10.10 -6.22 11.86
C ASP A 421 10.52 -7.47 11.11
N VAL A 422 9.54 -8.29 10.70
CA VAL A 422 9.78 -9.48 9.87
C VAL A 422 10.52 -9.08 8.59
N GLN A 423 10.06 -8.03 7.92
CA GLN A 423 10.72 -7.54 6.72
C GLN A 423 12.18 -7.14 6.96
N ARG A 424 12.44 -6.34 8.00
CA ARG A 424 13.81 -5.90 8.33
C ARG A 424 14.72 -7.10 8.63
N ILE A 425 14.24 -8.08 9.39
CA ILE A 425 15.01 -9.27 9.77
C ILE A 425 15.28 -10.16 8.55
N VAL A 426 14.26 -10.48 7.73
CA VAL A 426 14.42 -11.31 6.52
C VAL A 426 15.41 -10.67 5.55
N MET A 427 15.28 -9.37 5.29
CA MET A 427 16.20 -8.64 4.40
C MET A 427 17.63 -8.63 4.94
N ALA A 428 17.81 -8.52 6.25
CA ALA A 428 19.13 -8.55 6.87
C ALA A 428 19.75 -9.94 6.84
N ILE A 429 18.96 -11.01 7.03
CA ILE A 429 19.41 -12.40 6.88
C ILE A 429 19.86 -12.64 5.44
N HIS A 430 19.05 -12.23 4.46
CA HIS A 430 19.40 -12.35 3.04
C HIS A 430 20.75 -11.68 2.72
N ARG A 431 21.00 -10.46 3.24
CA ARG A 431 22.27 -9.73 3.02
C ARG A 431 23.48 -10.33 3.74
N SER A 432 23.29 -10.86 4.95
CA SER A 432 24.39 -11.29 5.83
C SER A 432 24.75 -12.77 5.70
N ARG A 433 23.83 -13.62 5.25
CA ARG A 433 23.97 -15.09 5.26
C ARG A 433 25.24 -15.60 4.58
N LYS A 434 25.62 -15.05 3.42
CA LYS A 434 26.84 -15.46 2.69
C LYS A 434 28.14 -15.14 3.45
N LEU A 435 28.10 -14.18 4.37
CA LEU A 435 29.24 -13.79 5.19
C LEU A 435 29.36 -14.66 6.47
N ILE A 436 28.29 -15.38 6.84
CA ILE A 436 28.23 -16.19 8.06
C ILE A 436 28.69 -17.62 7.72
N THR A 437 29.94 -17.93 8.04
CA THR A 437 30.54 -19.25 7.79
C THR A 437 30.48 -20.21 8.99
N GLU A 438 30.25 -19.67 10.19
CA GLU A 438 30.27 -20.45 11.43
C GLU A 438 28.97 -21.28 11.59
N GLU A 439 29.14 -22.56 11.93
CA GLU A 439 28.06 -23.54 11.89
C GLU A 439 26.95 -23.26 12.92
N ARG A 440 27.29 -22.81 14.13
CA ARG A 440 26.29 -22.51 15.16
C ARG A 440 25.44 -21.30 14.77
N ALA A 441 26.02 -20.26 14.19
CA ALA A 441 25.32 -19.09 13.67
C ALA A 441 24.39 -19.44 12.50
N GLN A 442 24.85 -20.31 11.58
CA GLN A 442 24.00 -20.86 10.52
C GLN A 442 22.82 -21.67 11.10
N ARG A 443 23.09 -22.55 12.07
CA ARG A 443 22.04 -23.32 12.77
C ARG A 443 21.05 -22.41 13.51
N THR A 444 21.51 -21.32 14.12
CA THR A 444 20.61 -20.32 14.75
C THR A 444 19.68 -19.71 13.71
N ILE A 445 20.17 -19.30 12.54
CA ILE A 445 19.32 -18.77 11.46
C ILE A 445 18.33 -19.85 10.98
N GLN A 446 18.80 -21.07 10.71
CA GLN A 446 17.97 -22.18 10.25
C GLN A 446 16.84 -22.53 11.24
N ASN A 447 17.10 -22.46 12.54
CA ASN A 447 16.07 -22.72 13.56
C ASN A 447 15.09 -21.55 13.74
N THR A 448 15.53 -20.32 13.46
CA THR A 448 14.76 -19.10 13.70
C THR A 448 13.84 -18.76 12.52
N PHE A 449 14.31 -18.99 11.29
CA PHE A 449 13.60 -18.59 10.08
C PHE A 449 12.22 -19.25 9.91
N PRO A 450 12.02 -20.56 10.17
CA PRO A 450 10.69 -21.18 10.11
C PRO A 450 9.71 -20.55 11.11
N TRP A 451 10.20 -20.14 12.28
CA TRP A 451 9.39 -19.48 13.30
C TRP A 451 8.97 -18.06 12.87
N LEU A 452 9.85 -17.30 12.22
CA LEU A 452 9.50 -16.01 11.62
C LEU A 452 8.40 -16.17 10.57
N ALA A 453 8.55 -17.20 9.71
CA ALA A 453 7.57 -17.52 8.68
C ALA A 453 6.21 -17.93 9.29
N ALA A 454 6.21 -18.69 10.39
CA ALA A 454 4.99 -19.05 11.11
C ALA A 454 4.33 -17.87 11.86
N SER A 455 5.13 -16.90 12.30
CA SER A 455 4.64 -15.73 13.04
C SER A 455 3.87 -14.76 12.15
N ASP A 456 4.39 -14.49 10.95
CA ASP A 456 3.71 -13.70 9.91
C ASP A 456 4.05 -14.24 8.52
N PRO A 457 3.24 -15.19 7.99
CA PRO A 457 3.46 -15.77 6.67
C PRO A 457 3.36 -14.75 5.53
N CYS A 458 2.51 -13.73 5.68
CA CYS A 458 2.29 -12.70 4.66
C CYS A 458 3.52 -11.79 4.54
N ALA A 459 3.96 -11.21 5.65
CA ALA A 459 5.14 -10.34 5.67
C ALA A 459 6.40 -11.10 5.24
N THR A 460 6.54 -12.37 5.64
CA THR A 460 7.67 -13.23 5.21
C THR A 460 7.65 -13.47 3.70
N THR A 461 6.49 -13.82 3.14
CA THR A 461 6.30 -14.03 1.69
C THR A 461 6.67 -12.78 0.90
N LEU A 462 6.12 -11.63 1.27
CA LEU A 462 6.41 -10.35 0.61
C LEU A 462 7.90 -9.96 0.71
N SER A 463 8.52 -10.24 1.86
CA SER A 463 9.94 -9.93 2.07
C SER A 463 10.86 -10.84 1.24
N LEU A 464 10.52 -12.13 1.12
CA LEU A 464 11.24 -13.07 0.26
C LEU A 464 11.12 -12.71 -1.22
N LEU A 465 9.93 -12.29 -1.68
CA LEU A 465 9.74 -11.81 -3.06
C LEU A 465 10.52 -10.52 -3.34
N ARG A 466 10.71 -9.67 -2.33
CA ARG A 466 11.57 -8.47 -2.41
C ARG A 466 13.07 -8.80 -2.39
N CYS A 467 13.47 -9.97 -1.90
CA CYS A 467 14.88 -10.38 -1.93
C CYS A 467 15.34 -10.72 -3.37
N SER A 468 14.48 -11.37 -4.16
CA SER A 468 14.74 -11.67 -5.56
C SER A 468 13.45 -11.83 -6.36
N HIS A 469 13.36 -11.11 -7.47
CA HIS A 469 12.24 -11.20 -8.41
C HIS A 469 12.28 -12.50 -9.25
N THR A 470 13.45 -13.15 -9.35
CA THR A 470 13.63 -14.39 -10.11
C THR A 470 13.64 -15.66 -9.27
N CYS A 471 13.54 -15.54 -7.94
CA CYS A 471 13.69 -16.66 -7.01
C CYS A 471 14.97 -17.47 -7.33
N ASP A 472 16.10 -16.77 -7.35
CA ASP A 472 17.42 -17.37 -7.57
C ASP A 472 17.78 -18.42 -6.50
N LYS A 473 18.87 -19.16 -6.73
CA LYS A 473 19.29 -20.24 -5.83
C LYS A 473 19.47 -19.75 -4.39
N ASP A 474 20.05 -18.56 -4.20
CA ASP A 474 20.31 -17.98 -2.89
C ASP A 474 19.01 -17.64 -2.14
N THR A 475 18.02 -17.08 -2.84
CA THR A 475 16.71 -16.76 -2.28
C THR A 475 15.90 -18.02 -2.03
N TRP A 476 16.01 -19.03 -2.90
CA TRP A 476 15.30 -20.30 -2.72
C TRP A 476 15.70 -21.04 -1.44
N GLU A 477 16.96 -20.97 -1.04
CA GLU A 477 17.40 -21.56 0.23
C GLU A 477 16.72 -20.89 1.44
N LEU A 478 16.38 -19.59 1.35
CA LEU A 478 15.54 -18.92 2.36
C LEU A 478 14.08 -19.38 2.30
N TRP A 479 13.53 -19.58 1.10
CA TRP A 479 12.21 -20.18 0.94
C TRP A 479 12.15 -21.57 1.56
N GLU A 480 13.14 -22.42 1.33
CA GLU A 480 13.21 -23.77 1.89
C GLU A 480 13.25 -23.73 3.43
N MET A 481 14.01 -22.81 4.02
CA MET A 481 13.98 -22.58 5.46
C MET A 481 12.60 -22.12 5.96
N ALA A 482 11.91 -21.21 5.28
CA ALA A 482 10.56 -20.77 5.68
C ALA A 482 9.53 -21.91 5.57
N LEU A 483 9.61 -22.68 4.49
CA LEU A 483 8.68 -23.76 4.17
C LEU A 483 8.96 -25.07 4.92
N SER A 484 10.03 -25.11 5.72
CA SER A 484 10.40 -26.26 6.55
C SER A 484 9.30 -26.67 7.54
N SER A 485 8.41 -25.72 7.92
CA SER A 485 7.22 -26.01 8.71
C SER A 485 6.01 -26.23 7.81
N ALA A 486 5.50 -27.46 7.76
CA ALA A 486 4.37 -27.84 6.90
C ALA A 486 3.10 -27.00 7.13
N GLY A 487 2.90 -26.46 8.34
CA GLY A 487 1.74 -25.63 8.68
C GLY A 487 1.77 -24.23 8.05
N VAL A 488 2.93 -23.75 7.60
CA VAL A 488 3.10 -22.39 7.04
C VAL A 488 2.86 -22.36 5.53
N VAL A 489 3.12 -23.49 4.84
CA VAL A 489 3.02 -23.60 3.38
C VAL A 489 1.66 -23.13 2.82
N PRO A 490 0.50 -23.54 3.36
CA PRO A 490 -0.79 -23.09 2.84
C PRO A 490 -0.96 -21.57 2.88
N TRP A 491 -0.52 -20.92 3.97
CA TRP A 491 -0.66 -19.48 4.16
C TRP A 491 0.24 -18.69 3.21
N MET A 492 1.46 -19.16 2.96
CA MET A 492 2.35 -18.54 1.98
C MET A 492 1.82 -18.72 0.55
N VAL A 493 1.30 -19.91 0.20
CA VAL A 493 0.67 -20.16 -1.11
C VAL A 493 -0.57 -19.28 -1.30
N GLN A 494 -1.37 -19.08 -0.27
CA GLN A 494 -2.51 -18.16 -0.30
C GLN A 494 -2.08 -16.71 -0.54
N GLU A 495 -0.95 -16.26 0.03
CA GLU A 495 -0.42 -14.93 -0.25
C GLU A 495 0.10 -14.81 -1.69
N LEU A 496 0.72 -15.86 -2.24
CA LEU A 496 1.09 -15.91 -3.66
C LEU A 496 -0.14 -15.81 -4.58
N LEU A 497 -1.21 -16.54 -4.25
CA LEU A 497 -2.50 -16.45 -4.95
C LEU A 497 -3.04 -15.02 -4.90
N ARG A 498 -3.06 -14.39 -3.71
CA ARG A 498 -3.51 -13.01 -3.53
C ARG A 498 -2.72 -12.04 -4.44
N LEU A 499 -1.41 -12.19 -4.53
CA LEU A 499 -0.57 -11.36 -5.40
C LEU A 499 -0.86 -11.58 -6.89
N LEU A 500 -1.13 -12.82 -7.29
CA LEU A 500 -1.57 -13.16 -8.65
C LEU A 500 -2.99 -12.66 -8.97
N GLU A 501 -3.78 -12.30 -7.97
CA GLU A 501 -5.12 -11.74 -8.18
C GLU A 501 -5.13 -10.20 -8.19
N VAL A 502 -4.22 -9.54 -7.49
CA VAL A 502 -4.30 -8.09 -7.25
C VAL A 502 -3.83 -7.25 -8.44
N ALA A 503 -2.83 -7.68 -9.20
CA ALA A 503 -2.27 -6.88 -10.31
C ALA A 503 -1.87 -7.75 -11.52
N PRO A 504 -2.02 -7.26 -12.77
CA PRO A 504 -1.59 -8.00 -13.96
C PRO A 504 -0.06 -8.07 -14.04
N LEU A 505 0.47 -9.09 -14.72
CA LEU A 505 1.92 -9.16 -14.99
C LEU A 505 2.39 -7.97 -15.85
N GLY A 506 3.49 -7.33 -15.44
CA GLY A 506 4.23 -6.38 -16.28
C GLY A 506 3.74 -4.92 -16.23
N GLN A 507 2.84 -4.56 -15.31
CA GLN A 507 2.56 -3.15 -15.04
C GLN A 507 3.80 -2.49 -14.40
N GLU A 508 4.31 -1.39 -14.97
CA GLU A 508 5.44 -0.63 -14.41
C GLU A 508 5.03 0.16 -13.16
N THR A 509 4.76 -0.54 -12.06
CA THR A 509 4.58 0.02 -10.71
C THR A 509 5.45 -0.77 -9.73
N GLU A 510 5.78 -0.20 -8.56
CA GLU A 510 6.51 -0.94 -7.50
C GLU A 510 5.83 -2.26 -7.11
N ILE A 511 4.52 -2.40 -7.36
CA ILE A 511 3.72 -3.60 -7.14
C ILE A 511 3.78 -4.57 -8.34
N GLY A 512 3.96 -4.11 -9.58
CA GLY A 512 3.82 -4.95 -10.79
C GLY A 512 4.98 -5.92 -11.06
N THR A 513 6.09 -5.84 -10.31
CA THR A 513 7.12 -6.89 -10.29
C THR A 513 6.76 -8.07 -9.38
N LEU A 514 5.85 -7.88 -8.42
CA LEU A 514 5.48 -8.90 -7.44
C LEU A 514 4.64 -10.06 -8.02
N PRO A 515 3.68 -9.87 -8.94
CA PRO A 515 2.94 -10.99 -9.54
C PRO A 515 3.85 -11.95 -10.33
N LEU A 516 4.84 -11.41 -11.06
CA LEU A 516 5.84 -12.22 -11.75
C LEU A 516 6.72 -12.97 -10.75
N ALA A 517 7.22 -12.28 -9.71
CA ALA A 517 7.99 -12.92 -8.66
C ALA A 517 7.18 -14.02 -7.94
N ALA A 518 5.88 -13.80 -7.72
CA ALA A 518 4.97 -14.76 -7.12
C ALA A 518 4.77 -15.99 -8.01
N ALA A 519 4.60 -15.80 -9.34
CA ALA A 519 4.56 -16.90 -10.30
C ALA A 519 5.87 -17.71 -10.31
N MET A 520 7.01 -17.03 -10.21
CA MET A 520 8.33 -17.69 -10.16
C MET A 520 8.54 -18.47 -8.86
N ALA A 521 8.17 -17.90 -7.71
CA ALA A 521 8.19 -18.59 -6.43
C ALA A 521 7.27 -19.81 -6.44
N LEU A 522 6.04 -19.66 -6.95
CA LEU A 522 5.09 -20.76 -7.10
C LEU A 522 5.62 -21.86 -8.02
N HIS A 523 6.24 -21.50 -9.15
CA HIS A 523 6.91 -22.47 -10.03
C HIS A 523 7.94 -23.30 -9.27
N LYS A 524 8.72 -22.65 -8.41
CA LYS A 524 9.79 -23.29 -7.65
C LYS A 524 9.26 -24.19 -6.53
N ILE A 525 8.18 -23.77 -5.84
CA ILE A 525 7.46 -24.61 -4.87
C ILE A 525 6.92 -25.87 -5.53
N LEU A 526 6.28 -25.75 -6.70
CA LEU A 526 5.72 -26.87 -7.45
C LEU A 526 6.79 -27.85 -7.99
N GLN A 527 8.06 -27.45 -8.10
CA GLN A 527 9.15 -28.37 -8.46
C GLN A 527 9.48 -29.38 -7.34
N HIS A 528 9.07 -29.11 -6.09
CA HIS A 528 9.39 -29.93 -4.93
C HIS A 528 8.15 -30.67 -4.45
N SER A 529 8.13 -31.99 -4.63
CA SER A 529 6.96 -32.85 -4.34
C SER A 529 6.48 -32.79 -2.89
N GLN A 530 7.37 -32.45 -1.94
CA GLN A 530 7.06 -32.35 -0.51
C GLN A 530 6.00 -31.29 -0.16
N TYR A 531 5.81 -30.27 -1.02
CA TYR A 531 4.81 -29.21 -0.83
C TYR A 531 3.51 -29.46 -1.61
N GLY A 532 3.46 -30.52 -2.42
CA GLY A 532 2.33 -30.85 -3.29
C GLY A 532 0.98 -30.87 -2.56
N PRO A 533 0.83 -31.60 -1.44
CA PRO A 533 -0.44 -31.70 -0.72
C PRO A 533 -0.98 -30.34 -0.24
N GLN A 534 -0.10 -29.43 0.19
CA GLN A 534 -0.50 -28.11 0.69
C GLN A 534 -0.87 -27.17 -0.46
N VAL A 535 -0.18 -27.24 -1.59
CA VAL A 535 -0.53 -26.48 -2.80
C VAL A 535 -1.86 -27.00 -3.38
N CYS A 536 -2.13 -28.30 -3.28
CA CYS A 536 -3.38 -28.92 -3.73
C CYS A 536 -4.65 -28.33 -3.10
N LEU A 537 -4.53 -27.69 -1.93
CA LEU A 537 -5.65 -27.01 -1.29
C LEU A 537 -6.20 -25.83 -2.11
N PHE A 538 -5.34 -25.20 -2.93
CA PHE A 538 -5.62 -24.00 -3.71
C PHE A 538 -5.47 -24.20 -5.23
N VAL A 539 -5.38 -25.44 -5.72
CA VAL A 539 -5.08 -25.73 -7.13
C VAL A 539 -6.07 -25.07 -8.09
N LEU A 540 -7.34 -25.03 -7.73
CA LEU A 540 -8.39 -24.50 -8.60
C LEU A 540 -8.36 -22.97 -8.65
N GLU A 541 -8.19 -22.34 -7.49
CA GLU A 541 -8.06 -20.90 -7.35
C GLU A 541 -6.78 -20.39 -8.04
N LEU A 542 -5.65 -21.08 -7.83
CA LEU A 542 -4.39 -20.82 -8.53
C LEU A 542 -4.52 -21.01 -10.04
N PHE A 543 -5.22 -22.06 -10.49
CA PHE A 543 -5.45 -22.29 -11.91
C PHE A 543 -6.21 -21.12 -12.55
N VAL A 544 -7.32 -20.69 -11.94
CA VAL A 544 -8.11 -19.55 -12.42
C VAL A 544 -7.27 -18.27 -12.46
N ALA A 545 -6.57 -17.96 -11.37
CA ALA A 545 -5.73 -16.77 -11.29
C ALA A 545 -4.63 -16.78 -12.38
N LEU A 546 -3.94 -17.90 -12.58
CA LEU A 546 -2.91 -18.04 -13.60
C LEU A 546 -3.47 -17.94 -15.03
N ILE A 547 -4.64 -18.51 -15.30
CA ILE A 547 -5.30 -18.39 -16.61
C ILE A 547 -5.70 -16.93 -16.88
N PHE A 548 -6.24 -16.22 -15.89
CA PHE A 548 -6.57 -14.79 -16.03
C PHE A 548 -5.32 -13.95 -16.26
N GLN A 549 -4.24 -14.23 -15.54
CA GLN A 549 -2.95 -13.60 -15.77
C GLN A 549 -2.42 -13.85 -17.19
N MET A 550 -2.60 -15.05 -17.73
CA MET A 550 -2.18 -15.38 -19.09
C MET A 550 -2.97 -14.61 -20.15
N VAL A 551 -4.29 -14.58 -20.06
CA VAL A 551 -5.14 -13.92 -21.07
C VAL A 551 -5.10 -12.39 -20.99
N SER A 552 -4.80 -11.84 -19.80
CA SER A 552 -4.66 -10.39 -19.59
C SER A 552 -3.24 -9.86 -19.84
N SER A 553 -2.25 -10.73 -20.07
CA SER A 553 -0.89 -10.32 -20.42
C SER A 553 -0.80 -9.84 -21.88
N THR A 554 0.07 -8.87 -22.16
CA THR A 554 0.22 -8.21 -23.48
C THR A 554 0.34 -9.23 -24.62
N SER A 555 -0.50 -9.06 -25.66
CA SER A 555 -0.61 -9.96 -26.81
C SER A 555 0.75 -10.32 -27.42
N LEU A 556 1.12 -11.60 -27.34
CA LEU A 556 2.25 -12.16 -28.09
C LEU A 556 1.96 -12.15 -29.59
N LYS A 557 2.99 -11.98 -30.42
CA LYS A 557 2.85 -12.14 -31.88
C LYS A 557 2.60 -13.63 -32.21
N PRO A 558 1.90 -13.97 -33.30
CA PRO A 558 1.59 -15.37 -33.66
C PRO A 558 2.79 -16.33 -33.71
N LEU A 559 3.98 -15.83 -34.10
CA LEU A 559 5.24 -16.58 -34.12
C LEU A 559 5.82 -16.87 -32.72
N GLU A 560 5.52 -16.03 -31.72
CA GLU A 560 5.93 -16.24 -30.34
C GLU A 560 5.01 -17.24 -29.64
N VAL A 561 3.73 -17.29 -30.02
CA VAL A 561 2.75 -18.27 -29.52
C VAL A 561 3.17 -19.69 -29.89
N THR A 562 3.60 -19.93 -31.14
CA THR A 562 4.11 -21.25 -31.58
C THR A 562 5.38 -21.65 -30.84
N ALA A 563 6.33 -20.71 -30.65
CA ALA A 563 7.56 -20.96 -29.93
C ALA A 563 7.35 -21.25 -28.43
N VAL A 564 6.32 -20.69 -27.80
CA VAL A 564 5.94 -20.99 -26.40
C VAL A 564 5.29 -22.38 -26.28
N THR A 565 4.57 -22.84 -27.30
CA THR A 565 3.89 -24.15 -27.28
C THR A 565 4.74 -25.33 -27.73
N GLU A 566 5.83 -25.13 -28.48
CA GLU A 566 6.57 -26.22 -29.15
C GLU A 566 7.88 -26.65 -28.44
N ASP A 567 8.60 -25.77 -27.72
CA ASP A 567 9.84 -26.15 -27.01
C ASP A 567 9.99 -25.42 -25.67
N PRO A 568 9.84 -26.09 -24.50
CA PRO A 568 9.92 -25.47 -23.17
C PRO A 568 11.32 -25.09 -22.66
N SER A 569 12.41 -25.40 -23.37
CA SER A 569 13.75 -25.54 -22.77
C SER A 569 14.67 -24.30 -22.72
N THR A 570 14.28 -23.14 -23.25
CA THR A 570 15.08 -21.88 -23.23
C THR A 570 14.37 -20.71 -22.51
N PRO A 571 15.08 -19.72 -21.89
CA PRO A 571 14.48 -18.56 -21.20
C PRO A 571 14.11 -17.45 -22.22
N THR A 572 13.03 -16.65 -22.13
CA THR A 572 12.92 -15.41 -21.30
C THR A 572 11.57 -14.69 -21.59
N SER A 573 10.40 -15.24 -21.22
CA SER A 573 9.13 -14.46 -21.25
C SER A 573 8.20 -14.84 -20.09
N ALA A 574 7.52 -13.84 -19.51
CA ALA A 574 6.61 -14.00 -18.37
C ALA A 574 5.50 -15.04 -18.62
N ILE A 575 4.95 -15.02 -19.84
CA ILE A 575 3.89 -15.94 -20.28
C ILE A 575 4.37 -17.40 -20.31
N ARG A 576 5.63 -17.66 -20.71
CA ARG A 576 6.21 -19.00 -20.71
C ARG A 576 6.36 -19.57 -19.29
N ILE A 577 6.64 -18.70 -18.30
CA ILE A 577 6.67 -19.09 -16.89
C ILE A 577 5.27 -19.47 -16.42
N LEU A 578 4.24 -18.68 -16.74
CA LEU A 578 2.85 -18.99 -16.38
C LEU A 578 2.41 -20.34 -16.94
N VAL A 579 2.67 -20.62 -18.22
CA VAL A 579 2.34 -21.93 -18.83
C VAL A 579 3.04 -23.07 -18.09
N LYS A 580 4.34 -22.93 -17.76
CA LYS A 580 5.09 -23.92 -16.97
C LYS A 580 4.51 -24.11 -15.57
N VAL A 581 4.08 -23.03 -14.91
CA VAL A 581 3.44 -23.08 -13.58
C VAL A 581 2.13 -23.84 -13.68
N VAL A 582 1.27 -23.53 -14.64
CA VAL A 582 -0.03 -24.20 -14.83
C VAL A 582 0.17 -25.70 -15.10
N HIS A 583 1.08 -26.08 -16.01
CA HIS A 583 1.40 -27.50 -16.25
C HIS A 583 1.83 -28.22 -14.97
N LYS A 584 2.73 -27.61 -14.19
CA LYS A 584 3.22 -28.19 -12.93
C LYS A 584 2.16 -28.25 -11.85
N LEU A 585 1.30 -27.25 -11.76
CA LEU A 585 0.18 -27.19 -10.82
C LEU A 585 -0.80 -28.35 -11.07
N LEU A 586 -1.15 -28.58 -12.33
CA LEU A 586 -2.05 -29.67 -12.73
C LEU A 586 -1.39 -31.05 -12.53
N GLN A 587 -0.10 -31.18 -12.79
CA GLN A 587 0.67 -32.39 -12.46
C GLN A 587 0.67 -32.69 -10.96
N CYS A 588 0.84 -31.68 -10.11
CA CYS A 588 0.81 -31.87 -8.66
C CYS A 588 -0.55 -32.34 -8.12
N ALA A 589 -1.63 -32.08 -8.86
CA ALA A 589 -3.00 -32.43 -8.50
C ALA A 589 -3.53 -33.71 -9.19
N ASP A 590 -2.66 -34.46 -9.87
CA ASP A 590 -3.02 -35.62 -10.71
C ASP A 590 -4.05 -35.30 -11.82
N LEU A 591 -4.05 -34.06 -12.31
CA LEU A 591 -4.94 -33.55 -13.37
C LEU A 591 -4.27 -33.57 -14.76
N ASP A 592 -3.35 -34.51 -15.02
CA ASP A 592 -2.67 -34.65 -16.32
C ASP A 592 -3.63 -34.84 -17.50
N ARG A 593 -4.80 -35.43 -17.24
CA ARG A 593 -5.86 -35.58 -18.26
C ARG A 593 -6.36 -34.24 -18.77
N LEU A 594 -6.44 -33.24 -17.89
CA LEU A 594 -6.84 -31.88 -18.26
C LEU A 594 -5.80 -31.25 -19.18
N VAL A 595 -4.51 -31.40 -18.86
CA VAL A 595 -3.39 -30.92 -19.70
C VAL A 595 -3.46 -31.56 -21.09
N GLN A 596 -3.60 -32.88 -21.15
CA GLN A 596 -3.70 -33.60 -22.42
C GLN A 596 -4.93 -33.17 -23.23
N ALA A 597 -6.06 -32.90 -22.58
CA ALA A 597 -7.25 -32.37 -23.24
C ALA A 597 -7.00 -30.96 -23.79
N MET A 598 -6.37 -30.07 -23.02
CA MET A 598 -5.98 -28.73 -23.48
C MET A 598 -5.05 -28.79 -24.69
N ASP A 599 -4.09 -29.71 -24.71
CA ASP A 599 -3.18 -29.94 -25.85
C ASP A 599 -3.93 -30.47 -27.08
N ARG A 600 -4.76 -31.50 -26.91
CA ARG A 600 -5.57 -32.10 -27.99
C ARG A 600 -6.48 -31.08 -28.66
N HIS A 601 -7.04 -30.16 -27.89
CA HIS A 601 -7.95 -29.11 -28.37
C HIS A 601 -7.24 -27.81 -28.74
N LYS A 602 -5.91 -27.76 -28.68
CA LYS A 602 -5.10 -26.56 -28.98
C LYS A 602 -5.51 -25.33 -28.14
N LEU A 603 -6.02 -25.55 -26.93
CA LEU A 603 -6.55 -24.49 -26.06
C LEU A 603 -5.46 -23.50 -25.66
N TRP A 604 -4.22 -23.94 -25.48
CA TRP A 604 -3.09 -23.05 -25.19
C TRP A 604 -2.89 -21.98 -26.26
N ARG A 605 -3.03 -22.34 -27.55
CA ARG A 605 -2.93 -21.37 -28.64
C ARG A 605 -4.10 -20.40 -28.67
N GLN A 606 -5.29 -20.87 -28.32
CA GLN A 606 -6.48 -20.03 -28.24
C GLN A 606 -6.35 -19.02 -27.10
N LEU A 607 -6.04 -19.48 -25.89
CA LEU A 607 -5.86 -18.66 -24.69
C LEU A 607 -4.76 -17.60 -24.84
N LEU A 608 -3.70 -17.89 -25.57
CA LEU A 608 -2.59 -16.95 -25.79
C LEU A 608 -2.82 -15.99 -26.97
N GLY A 609 -3.85 -16.20 -27.78
CA GLY A 609 -4.10 -15.40 -28.98
C GLY A 609 -5.03 -14.20 -28.71
N PRO A 610 -4.70 -12.99 -29.20
CA PRO A 610 -5.44 -11.76 -28.88
C PRO A 610 -6.90 -11.76 -29.31
N ALA A 611 -7.23 -12.45 -30.41
CA ALA A 611 -8.59 -12.56 -30.94
C ALA A 611 -9.28 -13.87 -30.54
N THR A 612 -8.58 -14.79 -29.88
CA THR A 612 -9.05 -16.17 -29.67
C THR A 612 -9.15 -16.56 -28.20
N TRP A 613 -8.62 -15.75 -27.27
CA TRP A 613 -8.56 -16.09 -25.86
C TRP A 613 -9.95 -16.26 -25.24
N GLN A 614 -10.94 -15.46 -25.68
CA GLN A 614 -12.31 -15.59 -25.23
C GLN A 614 -12.91 -16.94 -25.62
N ASP A 615 -12.72 -17.36 -26.88
CA ASP A 615 -13.18 -18.66 -27.35
C ASP A 615 -12.44 -19.82 -26.66
N GLY A 616 -11.14 -19.62 -26.37
CA GLY A 616 -10.34 -20.52 -25.56
C GLY A 616 -10.88 -20.68 -24.13
N LEU A 617 -11.23 -19.57 -23.47
CA LEU A 617 -11.85 -19.60 -22.14
C LEU A 617 -13.23 -20.23 -22.15
N ARG A 618 -14.07 -19.89 -23.14
CA ARG A 618 -15.39 -20.52 -23.32
C ARG A 618 -15.23 -22.02 -23.50
N SER A 619 -14.30 -22.47 -24.34
CA SER A 619 -14.04 -23.90 -24.57
C SER A 619 -13.48 -24.60 -23.32
N LEU A 620 -12.67 -23.91 -22.52
CA LEU A 620 -12.14 -24.42 -21.25
C LEU A 620 -13.27 -24.58 -20.20
N ALA A 621 -14.14 -23.58 -20.08
CA ALA A 621 -15.19 -23.49 -19.08
C ALA A 621 -16.50 -24.21 -19.45
N SER A 622 -16.78 -24.37 -20.75
CA SER A 622 -18.09 -24.81 -21.28
C SER A 622 -18.55 -26.14 -20.69
N THR A 623 -19.79 -26.11 -20.22
CA THR A 623 -20.54 -27.22 -19.65
C THR A 623 -21.45 -27.91 -20.69
N ASP A 624 -21.87 -27.23 -21.76
CA ASP A 624 -22.78 -27.70 -22.82
C ASP A 624 -22.47 -27.09 -24.22
N PRO A 625 -22.81 -27.79 -25.33
CA PRO A 625 -22.52 -27.30 -26.68
C PRO A 625 -23.31 -26.04 -27.01
N VAL A 626 -22.61 -25.03 -27.55
CA VAL A 626 -23.23 -23.81 -28.07
C VAL A 626 -24.08 -24.19 -29.29
N PRO A 627 -25.41 -23.95 -29.30
CA PRO A 627 -26.18 -24.04 -30.53
C PRO A 627 -25.81 -22.82 -31.38
N VAL A 628 -25.05 -23.04 -32.44
CA VAL A 628 -24.86 -22.02 -33.48
C VAL A 628 -26.19 -21.89 -34.22
N TRP A 629 -26.90 -20.78 -34.02
CA TRP A 629 -28.14 -20.48 -34.74
C TRP A 629 -27.82 -19.99 -36.15
N SER A 630 -27.73 -20.91 -37.10
CA SER A 630 -27.52 -20.61 -38.53
C SER A 630 -28.83 -20.76 -39.31
N GLY A 631 -29.78 -19.82 -39.17
CA GLY A 631 -30.95 -19.67 -40.06
C GLY A 631 -31.90 -20.88 -40.20
N PRO A 632 -33.09 -20.69 -40.80
CA PRO A 632 -33.96 -21.80 -41.15
C PRO A 632 -33.47 -22.41 -42.47
N HIS A 633 -33.33 -23.75 -42.50
CA HIS A 633 -32.92 -24.62 -43.61
C HIS A 633 -31.43 -25.01 -43.68
N LEU A 634 -31.06 -26.07 -42.93
CA LEU A 634 -30.40 -27.30 -43.43
C LEU A 634 -29.96 -28.19 -42.24
N CYS A 635 -30.15 -29.51 -42.37
CA CYS A 635 -29.91 -30.53 -41.35
C CYS A 635 -28.49 -30.55 -40.77
N SER A 636 -28.43 -30.41 -39.44
CA SER A 636 -27.83 -31.32 -38.45
C SER A 636 -26.50 -32.04 -38.73
N THR A 637 -25.43 -31.50 -38.16
CA THR A 637 -24.55 -32.24 -37.21
C THR A 637 -23.99 -31.24 -36.20
N PRO A 638 -24.18 -31.41 -34.87
CA PRO A 638 -23.49 -30.59 -33.89
C PRO A 638 -21.99 -30.94 -33.90
N ALA A 639 -21.14 -29.96 -34.21
CA ALA A 639 -19.70 -30.10 -33.99
C ALA A 639 -19.46 -30.28 -32.47
N PRO A 640 -18.57 -31.20 -32.03
CA PRO A 640 -18.36 -31.45 -30.62
C PRO A 640 -17.70 -30.23 -29.96
N SER A 641 -18.48 -29.42 -29.22
CA SER A 641 -17.91 -28.47 -28.28
C SER A 641 -17.29 -29.27 -27.14
N HIS A 642 -15.96 -29.22 -27.08
CA HIS A 642 -15.15 -30.07 -26.21
C HIS A 642 -15.20 -29.55 -24.77
N ARG A 643 -15.85 -30.32 -23.90
CA ARG A 643 -15.92 -30.09 -22.45
C ARG A 643 -14.58 -30.52 -21.84
N VAL A 644 -13.79 -29.59 -21.31
CA VAL A 644 -12.42 -29.90 -20.82
C VAL A 644 -12.33 -29.84 -19.30
N MET A 645 -12.72 -28.73 -18.65
CA MET A 645 -12.60 -28.61 -17.20
C MET A 645 -13.76 -29.27 -16.44
N VAL A 646 -14.98 -29.20 -16.99
CA VAL A 646 -16.21 -29.73 -16.37
C VAL A 646 -16.26 -31.25 -16.39
N THR A 647 -15.63 -31.89 -17.36
CA THR A 647 -15.58 -33.36 -17.51
C THR A 647 -14.58 -33.99 -16.55
N GLU A 648 -13.40 -33.39 -16.40
CA GLU A 648 -12.32 -33.90 -15.57
C GLU A 648 -12.42 -33.44 -14.09
N CYS A 649 -12.99 -32.27 -13.81
CA CYS A 649 -13.11 -31.69 -12.45
C CYS A 649 -14.57 -31.52 -11.98
N ARG A 650 -15.42 -32.53 -12.19
CA ARG A 650 -16.89 -32.45 -11.94
C ARG A 650 -17.30 -32.03 -10.52
N VAL A 651 -16.57 -32.47 -9.50
CA VAL A 651 -16.90 -32.24 -8.07
C VAL A 651 -16.48 -30.83 -7.61
N ASP A 652 -15.63 -30.16 -8.39
CA ASP A 652 -14.91 -28.96 -8.01
C ASP A 652 -15.41 -27.67 -8.69
N SER A 653 -16.39 -27.79 -9.59
CA SER A 653 -16.97 -26.66 -10.33
C SER A 653 -17.64 -25.62 -9.42
N VAL A 654 -18.19 -26.03 -8.28
CA VAL A 654 -18.79 -25.13 -7.27
C VAL A 654 -17.73 -24.27 -6.58
N ARG A 655 -16.55 -24.85 -6.26
CA ARG A 655 -15.43 -24.10 -5.66
C ARG A 655 -14.90 -23.05 -6.61
N ILE A 656 -14.71 -23.44 -7.87
CA ILE A 656 -14.29 -22.53 -8.94
C ILE A 656 -15.31 -21.40 -9.12
N PHE A 657 -16.60 -21.74 -9.18
CA PHE A 657 -17.68 -20.76 -9.33
C PHE A 657 -17.69 -19.77 -8.15
N SER A 658 -17.63 -20.26 -6.91
CA SER A 658 -17.56 -19.42 -5.70
C SER A 658 -16.33 -18.50 -5.71
N HIS A 659 -15.19 -19.01 -6.18
CA HIS A 659 -13.97 -18.23 -6.28
C HIS A 659 -14.09 -17.09 -7.32
N VAL A 660 -14.53 -17.40 -8.54
CA VAL A 660 -14.76 -16.39 -9.59
C VAL A 660 -15.81 -15.38 -9.17
N GLN A 661 -16.86 -15.83 -8.48
CA GLN A 661 -17.87 -14.95 -7.88
C GLN A 661 -17.25 -13.92 -6.93
N LYS A 662 -16.34 -14.36 -6.04
CA LYS A 662 -15.61 -13.46 -5.15
C LYS A 662 -14.78 -12.45 -5.94
N LEU A 663 -14.07 -12.89 -6.98
CA LEU A 663 -13.26 -12.00 -7.82
C LEU A 663 -14.11 -10.90 -8.49
N LEU A 664 -15.31 -11.23 -8.96
CA LEU A 664 -16.27 -10.30 -9.58
C LEU A 664 -16.96 -9.36 -8.59
N CYS A 665 -17.07 -9.72 -7.31
CA CYS A 665 -17.59 -8.82 -6.27
C CYS A 665 -16.64 -7.65 -5.96
N TYR A 666 -15.32 -7.81 -6.20
CA TYR A 666 -14.32 -6.76 -6.04
C TYR A 666 -14.11 -5.98 -7.34
N HIS A 667 -15.03 -5.05 -7.61
CA HIS A 667 -15.11 -4.21 -8.82
C HIS A 667 -13.93 -3.23 -9.05
N GLN A 668 -12.99 -3.12 -8.13
CA GLN A 668 -11.85 -2.18 -8.24
C GLN A 668 -10.74 -2.67 -9.20
N LEU A 669 -10.78 -3.92 -9.65
CA LEU A 669 -9.72 -4.55 -10.44
C LEU A 669 -10.20 -4.90 -11.86
N GLN A 670 -10.26 -3.87 -12.72
CA GLN A 670 -10.80 -3.97 -14.09
C GLN A 670 -10.07 -4.97 -14.99
N TRP A 671 -8.75 -5.17 -14.81
CA TRP A 671 -7.92 -6.00 -15.70
C TRP A 671 -8.34 -7.48 -15.80
N ARG A 672 -9.01 -8.01 -14.77
CA ARG A 672 -9.51 -9.39 -14.70
C ARG A 672 -11.01 -9.51 -14.89
N GLU A 673 -11.71 -8.38 -15.07
CA GLU A 673 -13.17 -8.34 -15.13
C GLU A 673 -13.71 -9.15 -16.31
N VAL A 674 -13.27 -8.85 -17.53
CA VAL A 674 -13.76 -9.53 -18.74
C VAL A 674 -13.43 -11.04 -18.71
N PRO A 675 -12.20 -11.49 -18.40
CA PRO A 675 -11.91 -12.93 -18.23
C PRO A 675 -12.78 -13.59 -17.16
N ALA A 676 -12.95 -12.96 -16.01
CA ALA A 676 -13.79 -13.47 -14.94
C ALA A 676 -15.25 -13.58 -15.35
N MET A 677 -15.77 -12.60 -16.08
CA MET A 677 -17.15 -12.58 -16.56
C MET A 677 -17.43 -13.65 -17.61
N VAL A 678 -16.52 -13.81 -18.58
CA VAL A 678 -16.59 -14.90 -19.57
C VAL A 678 -16.61 -16.25 -18.86
N PHE A 679 -15.70 -16.44 -17.91
CA PHE A 679 -15.56 -17.70 -17.20
C PHE A 679 -16.76 -17.98 -16.28
N TYR A 680 -17.27 -16.97 -15.57
CA TYR A 680 -18.45 -17.05 -14.70
C TYR A 680 -19.70 -17.44 -15.49
N MET A 681 -19.89 -16.86 -16.68
CA MET A 681 -21.01 -17.17 -17.56
C MET A 681 -21.01 -18.63 -18.05
N GLU A 682 -19.85 -19.15 -18.44
CA GLU A 682 -19.74 -20.48 -19.06
C GLU A 682 -19.72 -21.62 -18.02
N VAL A 683 -19.11 -21.40 -16.85
CA VAL A 683 -19.22 -22.33 -15.72
C VAL A 683 -20.63 -22.28 -15.12
N GLY A 684 -21.17 -21.07 -14.94
CA GLY A 684 -22.46 -20.79 -14.32
C GLY A 684 -23.63 -21.36 -15.10
N THR A 685 -23.63 -21.32 -16.43
CA THR A 685 -24.77 -21.83 -17.22
C THR A 685 -25.05 -23.32 -17.03
N GLY A 686 -24.05 -24.15 -16.74
CA GLY A 686 -24.25 -25.57 -16.43
C GLY A 686 -24.41 -25.91 -14.96
N THR A 687 -23.86 -25.09 -14.04
CA THR A 687 -24.03 -25.27 -12.59
C THR A 687 -25.32 -24.63 -12.09
N VAL A 688 -25.68 -23.43 -12.51
CA VAL A 688 -26.93 -22.72 -12.13
C VAL A 688 -28.16 -23.49 -12.60
N GLN A 689 -28.11 -24.14 -13.77
CA GLN A 689 -29.19 -25.02 -14.23
C GLN A 689 -29.35 -26.30 -13.37
N ARG A 690 -28.29 -26.70 -12.64
CA ARG A 690 -28.33 -27.80 -11.66
C ARG A 690 -28.59 -27.33 -10.23
N CYS A 691 -28.16 -26.11 -9.88
CA CYS A 691 -28.36 -25.44 -8.59
C CYS A 691 -29.71 -24.72 -8.50
N LEU A 692 -30.63 -24.94 -9.45
CA LEU A 692 -32.04 -24.49 -9.38
C LEU A 692 -32.77 -24.94 -8.08
N GLU A 693 -32.13 -25.76 -7.25
CA GLU A 693 -32.60 -26.19 -5.94
C GLU A 693 -32.20 -25.25 -4.77
N LEU A 694 -31.33 -24.24 -4.96
CA LEU A 694 -30.88 -23.32 -3.90
C LEU A 694 -31.17 -21.84 -4.24
N GLN A 695 -32.13 -21.22 -3.55
CA GLN A 695 -32.53 -19.81 -3.72
C GLN A 695 -31.42 -18.79 -3.41
N GLU A 696 -30.44 -19.13 -2.56
CA GLU A 696 -29.40 -18.19 -2.08
C GLU A 696 -28.33 -17.87 -3.13
N GLU A 697 -28.01 -18.79 -4.04
CA GLU A 697 -26.99 -18.57 -5.08
C GLU A 697 -27.49 -17.63 -6.20
N ASN A 698 -28.79 -17.68 -6.49
CA ASN A 698 -29.41 -16.81 -7.51
C ASN A 698 -29.33 -15.32 -7.15
N GLY A 699 -29.47 -14.96 -5.87
CA GLY A 699 -29.39 -13.57 -5.43
C GLY A 699 -27.99 -12.95 -5.61
N HIS A 700 -26.94 -13.76 -5.47
CA HIS A 700 -25.58 -13.30 -5.68
C HIS A 700 -25.26 -13.11 -7.17
N ALA A 701 -25.67 -14.07 -8.02
CA ALA A 701 -25.50 -13.98 -9.47
C ALA A 701 -26.26 -12.78 -10.05
N GLU A 702 -27.51 -12.58 -9.62
CA GLU A 702 -28.32 -11.42 -10.01
C GLU A 702 -27.63 -10.10 -9.66
N LYS A 703 -27.12 -9.97 -8.43
CA LYS A 703 -26.40 -8.77 -7.98
C LYS A 703 -25.15 -8.51 -8.82
N ILE A 704 -24.38 -9.55 -9.14
CA ILE A 704 -23.17 -9.43 -9.96
C ILE A 704 -23.52 -8.94 -11.36
N PHE A 705 -24.47 -9.58 -12.04
CA PHE A 705 -24.85 -9.16 -13.39
C PHE A 705 -25.37 -7.72 -13.40
N ARG A 706 -26.27 -7.34 -12.49
CA ARG A 706 -26.78 -5.96 -12.38
C ARG A 706 -25.67 -4.93 -12.16
N THR A 707 -24.64 -5.27 -11.37
CA THR A 707 -23.49 -4.40 -11.12
C THR A 707 -22.69 -4.17 -12.41
N HIS A 708 -22.43 -5.25 -13.16
CA HIS A 708 -21.60 -5.20 -14.37
C HIS A 708 -22.32 -4.68 -15.62
N ILE A 709 -23.64 -4.44 -15.58
CA ILE A 709 -24.35 -3.67 -16.63
C ILE A 709 -23.74 -2.27 -16.81
N HIS A 710 -23.27 -1.65 -15.72
CA HIS A 710 -22.72 -0.29 -15.76
C HIS A 710 -21.20 -0.28 -15.94
N SER A 711 -20.59 -1.41 -16.30
CA SER A 711 -19.14 -1.51 -16.54
C SER A 711 -18.66 -0.55 -17.64
N GLU A 712 -17.37 -0.22 -17.61
CA GLU A 712 -16.68 0.48 -18.70
C GLU A 712 -16.36 -0.45 -19.87
N HIS A 713 -16.30 -1.77 -19.64
CA HIS A 713 -16.00 -2.77 -20.64
C HIS A 713 -17.26 -3.28 -21.33
N SER A 714 -17.43 -3.00 -22.62
CA SER A 714 -18.61 -3.40 -23.40
C SER A 714 -18.85 -4.91 -23.40
N GLU A 715 -17.78 -5.73 -23.41
CA GLU A 715 -17.92 -7.19 -23.34
C GLU A 715 -18.49 -7.65 -22.00
N SER A 716 -18.10 -7.01 -20.89
CA SER A 716 -18.60 -7.34 -19.56
C SER A 716 -20.10 -7.04 -19.45
N GLN A 717 -20.52 -5.90 -20.00
CA GLN A 717 -21.93 -5.54 -20.04
C GLN A 717 -22.77 -6.51 -20.88
N GLU A 718 -22.28 -6.90 -22.07
CA GLU A 718 -22.98 -7.87 -22.93
C GLU A 718 -23.13 -9.22 -22.21
N LEU A 719 -22.06 -9.69 -21.56
CA LEU A 719 -22.08 -10.92 -20.78
C LEU A 719 -23.02 -10.82 -19.58
N ALA A 720 -23.07 -9.67 -18.90
CA ALA A 720 -24.00 -9.41 -17.80
C ALA A 720 -25.47 -9.47 -18.25
N MET A 721 -25.80 -8.84 -19.39
CA MET A 721 -27.12 -8.91 -19.98
C MET A 721 -27.51 -10.33 -20.38
N ARG A 722 -26.59 -11.06 -20.99
CA ARG A 722 -26.79 -12.47 -21.32
C ARG A 722 -26.99 -13.31 -20.06
N GLY A 723 -26.26 -13.01 -18.98
CA GLY A 723 -26.41 -13.63 -17.66
C GLY A 723 -27.81 -13.44 -17.08
N LEU A 724 -28.32 -12.20 -17.08
CA LEU A 724 -29.67 -11.91 -16.62
C LEU A 724 -30.73 -12.60 -17.48
N ARG A 725 -30.58 -12.60 -18.81
CA ARG A 725 -31.50 -13.34 -19.69
C ARG A 725 -31.55 -14.82 -19.34
N ASN A 726 -30.41 -15.43 -19.09
CA ASN A 726 -30.31 -16.84 -18.71
C ASN A 726 -30.96 -17.11 -17.34
N LEU A 727 -30.66 -16.30 -16.32
CA LEU A 727 -31.25 -16.43 -14.98
C LEU A 727 -32.78 -16.31 -15.00
N TYR A 728 -33.31 -15.42 -15.83
CA TYR A 728 -34.74 -15.16 -15.95
C TYR A 728 -35.38 -15.87 -17.15
N THR A 729 -34.78 -16.94 -17.68
CA THR A 729 -35.35 -17.70 -18.79
C THR A 729 -36.79 -18.13 -18.47
N GLY A 730 -37.75 -17.79 -19.33
CA GLY A 730 -39.18 -18.05 -19.13
C GLY A 730 -39.90 -17.12 -18.12
N ARG A 731 -39.17 -16.23 -17.43
CA ARG A 731 -39.69 -15.22 -16.50
C ARG A 731 -39.05 -13.84 -16.71
N MET A 732 -38.62 -13.53 -17.95
CA MET A 732 -37.90 -12.29 -18.28
C MET A 732 -38.69 -11.01 -17.95
N HIS A 733 -40.02 -11.10 -17.90
CA HIS A 733 -40.89 -9.99 -17.50
C HIS A 733 -40.60 -9.45 -16.08
N LEU A 734 -39.94 -10.22 -15.21
CA LEU A 734 -39.53 -9.75 -13.89
C LEU A 734 -38.44 -8.68 -13.94
N LEU A 735 -37.73 -8.54 -15.08
CA LEU A 735 -36.70 -7.52 -15.30
C LEU A 735 -37.27 -6.20 -15.85
N LEU A 736 -38.59 -6.07 -16.01
CA LEU A 736 -39.24 -4.83 -16.49
C LEU A 736 -38.89 -3.57 -15.66
N PRO A 737 -38.82 -3.63 -14.31
CA PRO A 737 -38.38 -2.49 -13.51
C PRO A 737 -36.95 -2.04 -13.87
N ASP A 738 -36.06 -2.99 -14.18
CA ASP A 738 -34.67 -2.70 -14.49
C ASP A 738 -34.53 -2.06 -15.87
N VAL A 739 -35.26 -2.60 -16.85
CA VAL A 739 -35.38 -2.00 -18.18
C VAL A 739 -35.86 -0.55 -18.09
N LEU A 740 -36.84 -0.25 -17.23
CA LEU A 740 -37.32 1.13 -17.02
C LEU A 740 -36.21 2.03 -16.48
N THR A 741 -35.38 1.54 -15.56
CA THR A 741 -34.24 2.31 -15.03
C THR A 741 -33.14 2.50 -16.07
N TRP A 742 -32.77 1.45 -16.81
CA TRP A 742 -31.66 1.48 -17.77
C TRP A 742 -32.00 2.25 -19.04
N LEU A 743 -33.27 2.29 -19.47
CA LEU A 743 -33.70 3.16 -20.57
C LEU A 743 -33.56 4.66 -20.24
N GLN A 744 -33.54 5.01 -18.95
CA GLN A 744 -33.34 6.37 -18.45
C GLN A 744 -31.87 6.70 -18.17
N ASP A 745 -30.95 5.77 -18.41
CA ASP A 745 -29.52 5.99 -18.22
C ASP A 745 -29.01 7.11 -19.17
N THR A 746 -27.86 7.70 -18.87
CA THR A 746 -27.26 8.71 -19.77
C THR A 746 -26.46 8.06 -20.90
N ARG A 747 -26.00 6.82 -20.72
CA ARG A 747 -25.13 6.12 -21.67
C ARG A 747 -25.94 5.34 -22.71
N ALA A 748 -25.59 5.52 -23.98
CA ALA A 748 -26.31 4.91 -25.11
C ALA A 748 -26.15 3.38 -25.20
N ASP A 749 -25.03 2.82 -24.73
CA ASP A 749 -24.77 1.38 -24.67
C ASP A 749 -25.71 0.65 -23.68
N ILE A 750 -25.93 1.24 -22.51
CA ILE A 750 -26.87 0.72 -21.50
C ILE A 750 -28.31 0.79 -22.02
N LYS A 751 -28.70 1.92 -22.63
CA LYS A 751 -30.01 2.05 -23.29
C LYS A 751 -30.22 1.01 -24.39
N LEU A 752 -29.18 0.72 -25.18
CA LEU A 752 -29.23 -0.28 -26.25
C LEU A 752 -29.51 -1.67 -25.67
N GLN A 753 -28.78 -2.05 -24.62
CA GLN A 753 -28.99 -3.31 -23.92
C GLN A 753 -30.38 -3.43 -23.31
N ALA A 754 -30.87 -2.37 -22.66
CA ALA A 754 -32.22 -2.30 -22.11
C ALA A 754 -33.28 -2.46 -23.21
N THR A 755 -33.08 -1.81 -24.36
CA THR A 755 -33.98 -1.90 -25.51
C THR A 755 -34.00 -3.31 -26.11
N GLN A 756 -32.84 -3.96 -26.21
CA GLN A 756 -32.76 -5.36 -26.67
C GLN A 756 -33.49 -6.32 -25.70
N LEU A 757 -33.31 -6.15 -24.39
CA LEU A 757 -34.03 -6.94 -23.39
C LEU A 757 -35.55 -6.67 -23.45
N LEU A 758 -35.95 -5.41 -23.63
CA LEU A 758 -37.36 -5.05 -23.80
C LEU A 758 -37.96 -5.74 -25.03
N ARG A 759 -37.25 -5.75 -26.16
CA ARG A 759 -37.66 -6.48 -27.37
C ARG A 759 -37.95 -7.95 -27.05
N ASP A 760 -37.03 -8.59 -26.33
CA ASP A 760 -37.17 -10.00 -25.97
C ASP A 760 -38.38 -10.22 -25.02
N ILE A 761 -38.60 -9.33 -24.06
CA ILE A 761 -39.76 -9.37 -23.14
C ILE A 761 -41.08 -9.17 -23.91
N VAL A 762 -41.15 -8.20 -24.82
CA VAL A 762 -42.35 -7.92 -25.61
C VAL A 762 -42.68 -9.09 -26.54
N ALA A 763 -41.67 -9.71 -27.15
CA ALA A 763 -41.85 -10.87 -28.02
C ALA A 763 -42.37 -12.11 -27.28
N HIS A 764 -41.86 -12.41 -26.08
CA HIS A 764 -42.17 -13.65 -25.35
C HIS A 764 -43.28 -13.49 -24.29
N HIS A 765 -43.44 -12.29 -23.73
CA HIS A 765 -44.32 -12.01 -22.58
C HIS A 765 -45.18 -10.74 -22.76
N PRO A 766 -45.88 -10.54 -23.90
CA PRO A 766 -46.55 -9.27 -24.22
C PRO A 766 -47.64 -8.86 -23.22
N ARG A 767 -48.25 -9.80 -22.51
CA ARG A 767 -49.28 -9.51 -21.49
C ARG A 767 -48.72 -8.81 -20.25
N HIS A 768 -47.47 -9.07 -19.89
CA HIS A 768 -46.85 -8.51 -18.68
C HIS A 768 -46.40 -7.05 -18.87
N VAL A 769 -46.29 -6.60 -20.12
CA VAL A 769 -45.91 -5.22 -20.44
C VAL A 769 -47.12 -4.27 -20.30
N GLN A 770 -48.35 -4.79 -20.33
CA GLN A 770 -49.60 -4.03 -20.37
C GLN A 770 -49.71 -2.94 -19.29
N ASP A 771 -49.29 -3.24 -18.06
CA ASP A 771 -49.47 -2.33 -16.92
C ASP A 771 -48.39 -1.24 -16.82
N VAL A 772 -47.30 -1.39 -17.59
CA VAL A 772 -46.15 -0.47 -17.61
C VAL A 772 -45.94 0.19 -18.97
N LEU A 773 -46.86 0.00 -19.93
CA LEU A 773 -46.74 0.51 -21.31
C LEU A 773 -46.50 2.02 -21.37
N SER A 774 -47.26 2.81 -20.62
CA SER A 774 -47.12 4.27 -20.59
C SER A 774 -45.77 4.70 -20.01
N GLN A 775 -45.26 3.99 -19.01
CA GLN A 775 -43.96 4.28 -18.38
C GLN A 775 -42.79 3.94 -19.31
N LEU A 776 -42.92 2.91 -20.14
CA LEU A 776 -41.90 2.51 -21.12
C LEU A 776 -41.84 3.45 -22.33
N ALA A 777 -42.99 4.02 -22.72
CA ALA A 777 -43.11 4.76 -23.97
C ALA A 777 -42.31 6.07 -23.99
N VAL A 778 -42.27 6.81 -22.87
CA VAL A 778 -41.55 8.09 -22.80
C VAL A 778 -40.02 7.88 -22.90
N PRO A 779 -39.39 7.02 -22.07
CA PRO A 779 -37.95 6.73 -22.22
C PRO A 779 -37.60 6.13 -23.58
N LEU A 780 -38.44 5.23 -24.11
CA LEU A 780 -38.18 4.57 -25.39
C LEU A 780 -38.25 5.55 -26.58
N THR A 781 -39.22 6.46 -26.61
CA THR A 781 -39.35 7.44 -27.69
C THR A 781 -38.27 8.51 -27.64
N SER A 782 -37.73 8.81 -26.45
CA SER A 782 -36.55 9.68 -26.33
C SER A 782 -35.33 9.12 -27.09
N CYS A 783 -35.23 7.79 -27.19
CA CYS A 783 -34.14 7.10 -27.89
C CYS A 783 -34.17 7.28 -29.41
N PHE A 784 -35.28 7.79 -29.98
CA PHE A 784 -35.39 8.02 -31.43
C PHE A 784 -34.39 9.07 -31.92
N ASN A 785 -33.97 9.99 -31.06
CA ASN A 785 -33.08 11.10 -31.43
C ASN A 785 -31.63 10.91 -30.93
N GLU A 786 -31.27 9.73 -30.42
CA GLU A 786 -29.91 9.43 -29.96
C GLU A 786 -28.92 9.30 -31.13
N ASP A 787 -27.64 9.65 -30.93
CA ASP A 787 -26.64 9.56 -31.99
C ASP A 787 -26.34 8.11 -32.41
N ASN A 788 -26.49 7.17 -31.49
CA ASN A 788 -26.29 5.75 -31.74
C ASN A 788 -27.36 5.18 -32.69
N THR A 789 -26.97 4.93 -33.94
CA THR A 789 -27.83 4.36 -34.99
C THR A 789 -28.53 3.07 -34.56
N GLU A 790 -27.83 2.18 -33.85
CA GLU A 790 -28.38 0.89 -33.45
C GLU A 790 -29.52 1.06 -32.43
N LEU A 791 -29.32 1.95 -31.47
CA LEU A 791 -30.33 2.32 -30.48
C LEU A 791 -31.55 2.98 -31.13
N ARG A 792 -31.34 3.89 -32.10
CA ARG A 792 -32.45 4.54 -32.82
C ARG A 792 -33.37 3.55 -33.52
N TRP A 793 -32.83 2.68 -34.39
CA TRP A 793 -33.69 1.75 -35.14
C TRP A 793 -34.34 0.72 -34.23
N LEU A 794 -33.60 0.20 -33.23
CA LEU A 794 -34.11 -0.82 -32.33
C LEU A 794 -35.22 -0.28 -31.44
N SER A 795 -35.08 0.95 -30.93
CA SER A 795 -36.14 1.60 -30.13
C SER A 795 -37.41 1.83 -30.95
N MET A 796 -37.30 2.23 -32.22
CA MET A 796 -38.45 2.36 -33.13
C MET A 796 -39.10 1.01 -33.44
N GLU A 797 -38.30 -0.05 -33.65
CA GLU A 797 -38.82 -1.40 -33.84
C GLU A 797 -39.60 -1.88 -32.61
N VAL A 798 -39.03 -1.72 -31.42
CA VAL A 798 -39.69 -2.09 -30.16
C VAL A 798 -40.96 -1.26 -29.96
N PHE A 799 -40.93 0.05 -30.25
CA PHE A 799 -42.12 0.89 -30.19
C PHE A 799 -43.23 0.35 -31.11
N ALA A 800 -42.90 -0.04 -32.35
CA ALA A 800 -43.85 -0.66 -33.27
C ALA A 800 -44.47 -1.96 -32.69
N GLN A 801 -43.69 -2.77 -31.98
CA GLN A 801 -44.18 -3.98 -31.30
C GLN A 801 -45.12 -3.62 -30.14
N LEU A 802 -44.79 -2.60 -29.34
CA LEU A 802 -45.65 -2.11 -28.24
C LEU A 802 -47.01 -1.60 -28.77
N LEU A 803 -47.04 -1.00 -29.96
CA LEU A 803 -48.28 -0.54 -30.60
C LEU A 803 -49.23 -1.68 -31.01
N VAL A 804 -48.76 -2.93 -31.03
CA VAL A 804 -49.59 -4.11 -31.30
C VAL A 804 -49.91 -4.89 -30.02
N ALA A 805 -49.18 -4.65 -28.93
CA ALA A 805 -49.29 -5.35 -27.66
C ALA A 805 -50.65 -5.14 -26.92
N PRO A 806 -51.01 -6.04 -25.97
CA PRO A 806 -52.15 -5.84 -25.07
C PRO A 806 -52.01 -4.53 -24.28
N GLY A 807 -53.07 -3.75 -24.17
CA GLY A 807 -53.03 -2.45 -23.48
C GLY A 807 -52.59 -1.26 -24.34
N ARG A 808 -52.24 -1.45 -25.62
CA ARG A 808 -51.79 -0.42 -26.58
C ARG A 808 -52.58 0.90 -26.62
N ARG A 809 -53.84 0.93 -26.18
CA ARG A 809 -54.62 2.18 -26.07
C ARG A 809 -54.02 3.18 -25.07
N GLN A 810 -53.22 2.72 -24.12
CA GLN A 810 -52.47 3.60 -23.20
C GLN A 810 -51.42 4.46 -23.94
N LEU A 811 -50.99 4.04 -25.13
CA LEU A 811 -49.97 4.71 -25.94
C LEU A 811 -50.54 5.80 -26.85
N LEU A 812 -51.84 6.10 -26.81
CA LEU A 812 -52.47 7.04 -27.75
C LEU A 812 -51.81 8.44 -27.70
N SER A 813 -51.56 8.97 -26.51
CA SER A 813 -50.87 10.26 -26.33
C SER A 813 -49.47 10.22 -26.95
N GLU A 814 -48.69 9.19 -26.62
CA GLU A 814 -47.32 9.05 -27.11
C GLU A 814 -47.26 8.86 -28.63
N VAL A 815 -48.21 8.15 -29.21
CA VAL A 815 -48.34 8.02 -30.65
C VAL A 815 -48.56 9.38 -31.31
N GLU A 816 -49.50 10.18 -30.79
CA GLU A 816 -49.78 11.51 -31.32
C GLU A 816 -48.54 12.42 -31.26
N MET A 817 -47.74 12.34 -30.20
CA MET A 817 -46.50 13.12 -30.05
C MET A 817 -45.35 12.68 -30.95
N ASN A 818 -45.36 11.42 -31.40
CA ASN A 818 -44.26 10.81 -32.14
C ASN A 818 -44.57 10.59 -33.64
N LEU A 819 -45.76 10.96 -34.15
CA LEU A 819 -46.08 10.85 -35.60
C LEU A 819 -45.08 11.62 -36.48
N LEU A 820 -44.72 12.84 -36.08
CA LEU A 820 -43.85 13.70 -36.85
C LEU A 820 -42.36 13.30 -36.73
N PRO A 821 -41.81 12.99 -35.53
CA PRO A 821 -40.49 12.37 -35.42
C PRO A 821 -40.35 11.12 -36.29
N LEU A 822 -41.31 10.19 -36.24
CA LEU A 822 -41.28 8.97 -37.08
C LEU A 822 -41.33 9.29 -38.58
N PHE A 823 -42.06 10.34 -38.98
CA PHE A 823 -42.02 10.82 -40.36
C PHE A 823 -40.62 11.29 -40.77
N PHE A 824 -39.91 12.04 -39.92
CA PHE A 824 -38.56 12.49 -40.25
C PHE A 824 -37.57 11.33 -40.31
N HIS A 825 -37.61 10.39 -39.36
CA HIS A 825 -36.74 9.22 -39.35
C HIS A 825 -36.97 8.26 -40.53
N MET A 826 -38.20 8.20 -41.07
CA MET A 826 -38.51 7.47 -42.31
C MET A 826 -37.74 8.02 -43.52
N ASN A 827 -37.25 9.25 -43.46
CA ASN A 827 -36.45 9.89 -44.51
C ASN A 827 -34.94 9.79 -44.27
N GLU A 828 -34.46 9.11 -43.22
CA GLU A 828 -33.03 8.88 -43.03
C GLU A 828 -32.40 8.08 -44.18
N GLU A 829 -31.13 8.35 -44.47
CA GLU A 829 -30.34 7.63 -45.48
C GLU A 829 -30.01 6.20 -45.02
N ILE A 830 -30.09 5.94 -43.71
CA ILE A 830 -29.80 4.64 -43.09
C ILE A 830 -31.03 3.71 -43.24
N PRO A 831 -30.95 2.63 -44.04
CA PRO A 831 -32.15 1.85 -44.39
C PRO A 831 -32.86 1.20 -43.20
N ARG A 832 -32.10 0.74 -42.19
CA ARG A 832 -32.68 0.11 -40.99
C ARG A 832 -33.53 1.09 -40.18
N VAL A 833 -33.07 2.35 -40.03
CA VAL A 833 -33.83 3.38 -39.30
C VAL A 833 -35.08 3.75 -40.08
N ALA A 834 -34.94 4.01 -41.39
CA ALA A 834 -36.07 4.38 -42.24
C ALA A 834 -37.18 3.31 -42.25
N GLN A 835 -36.81 2.02 -42.34
CA GLN A 835 -37.74 0.90 -42.30
C GLN A 835 -38.43 0.76 -40.93
N ALA A 836 -37.67 0.86 -39.83
CA ALA A 836 -38.24 0.79 -38.49
C ALA A 836 -39.22 1.94 -38.23
N ALA A 837 -38.87 3.16 -38.66
CA ALA A 837 -39.73 4.34 -38.57
C ALA A 837 -41.00 4.21 -39.42
N GLN A 838 -40.88 3.68 -40.65
CA GLN A 838 -42.03 3.43 -41.53
C GLN A 838 -43.00 2.41 -40.93
N GLU A 839 -42.49 1.31 -40.37
CA GLU A 839 -43.32 0.29 -39.72
C GLU A 839 -43.99 0.87 -38.46
N ALA A 840 -43.24 1.57 -37.61
CA ALA A 840 -43.78 2.24 -36.43
C ALA A 840 -44.90 3.25 -36.79
N LEU A 841 -44.69 4.06 -37.83
CA LEU A 841 -45.70 5.02 -38.32
C LEU A 841 -46.95 4.31 -38.87
N THR A 842 -46.76 3.19 -39.56
CA THR A 842 -47.86 2.36 -40.05
C THR A 842 -48.69 1.78 -38.89
N ARG A 843 -48.03 1.27 -37.84
CA ARG A 843 -48.70 0.76 -36.62
C ARG A 843 -49.37 1.86 -35.81
N ALA A 844 -48.76 3.04 -35.73
CA ALA A 844 -49.35 4.22 -35.14
C ALA A 844 -50.67 4.60 -35.83
N ALA A 845 -50.67 4.65 -37.16
CA ALA A 845 -51.88 4.94 -37.94
C ALA A 845 -52.98 3.87 -37.77
N GLU A 846 -52.60 2.60 -37.60
CA GLU A 846 -53.53 1.51 -37.27
C GLU A 846 -54.20 1.72 -35.89
N LEU A 847 -53.42 2.09 -34.88
CA LEU A 847 -53.93 2.35 -33.52
C LEU A 847 -54.89 3.56 -33.50
N LEU A 848 -54.52 4.65 -34.20
CA LEU A 848 -55.35 5.85 -34.35
C LEU A 848 -56.57 5.64 -35.27
N ARG A 849 -56.68 4.47 -35.92
CA ARG A 849 -57.70 4.15 -36.94
C ARG A 849 -57.70 5.13 -38.13
N TRP A 850 -56.54 5.70 -38.48
CA TRP A 850 -56.37 6.65 -39.57
C TRP A 850 -55.97 5.94 -40.87
N GLN A 851 -56.96 5.48 -41.64
CA GLN A 851 -56.72 4.65 -42.84
C GLN A 851 -55.91 5.34 -43.94
N GLN A 852 -56.11 6.65 -44.13
CA GLN A 852 -55.35 7.43 -45.11
C GLN A 852 -53.86 7.47 -44.76
N LEU A 853 -53.51 7.81 -43.51
CA LEU A 853 -52.12 7.83 -43.02
C LEU A 853 -51.48 6.45 -43.13
N ARG A 854 -52.20 5.39 -42.74
CA ARG A 854 -51.73 4.00 -42.84
C ARG A 854 -51.37 3.61 -44.27
N ARG A 855 -52.23 3.96 -45.25
CA ARG A 855 -51.99 3.64 -46.67
C ARG A 855 -50.74 4.37 -47.18
N LEU A 856 -50.62 5.66 -46.87
CA LEU A 856 -49.51 6.50 -47.32
C LEU A 856 -48.17 6.10 -46.68
N ALA A 857 -48.18 5.67 -45.41
CA ALA A 857 -46.99 5.20 -44.71
C ALA A 857 -46.46 3.90 -45.33
N ARG A 858 -47.35 2.96 -45.66
CA ARG A 858 -46.97 1.70 -46.34
C ARG A 858 -46.38 1.90 -47.73
N THR A 859 -46.87 2.89 -48.49
CA THR A 859 -46.35 3.20 -49.82
C THR A 859 -45.12 4.12 -49.78
N ALA A 860 -44.68 4.55 -48.59
CA ALA A 860 -43.59 5.51 -48.39
C ALA A 860 -43.73 6.77 -49.26
N ASP A 861 -44.97 7.23 -49.51
CA ASP A 861 -45.22 8.45 -50.31
C ASP A 861 -45.03 9.68 -49.41
N VAL A 862 -43.76 10.06 -49.21
CA VAL A 862 -43.31 11.12 -48.29
C VAL A 862 -44.10 12.41 -48.47
N ARG A 863 -44.33 12.83 -49.73
CA ARG A 863 -44.99 14.09 -50.05
C ARG A 863 -46.45 14.08 -49.62
N LYS A 864 -47.21 13.06 -50.05
CA LYS A 864 -48.63 12.96 -49.68
C LYS A 864 -48.80 12.71 -48.19
N LEU A 865 -47.86 12.03 -47.56
CA LEU A 865 -47.88 11.79 -46.13
C LEU A 865 -47.66 13.07 -45.32
N ALA A 866 -46.71 13.93 -45.74
CA ALA A 866 -46.52 15.26 -45.16
C ALA A 866 -47.79 16.12 -45.28
N GLU A 867 -48.41 16.17 -46.46
CA GLU A 867 -49.69 16.88 -46.68
C GLU A 867 -50.80 16.35 -45.76
N CYS A 868 -50.87 15.02 -45.57
CA CYS A 868 -51.84 14.36 -44.71
C CYS A 868 -51.66 14.72 -43.22
N LEU A 869 -50.41 14.76 -42.72
CA LEU A 869 -50.10 15.16 -41.34
C LEU A 869 -50.41 16.64 -41.10
N VAL A 870 -50.09 17.51 -42.05
CA VAL A 870 -50.34 18.96 -41.99
C VAL A 870 -51.85 19.26 -41.93
N GLN A 871 -52.66 18.61 -42.77
CA GLN A 871 -54.12 18.78 -42.79
C GLN A 871 -54.81 18.51 -41.44
N LYS A 872 -54.23 17.65 -40.60
CA LYS A 872 -54.75 17.26 -39.29
C LYS A 872 -53.95 17.82 -38.12
N ALA A 873 -53.03 18.75 -38.37
CA ALA A 873 -52.18 19.32 -37.33
C ALA A 873 -52.98 20.01 -36.23
N GLY A 874 -54.10 20.69 -36.55
CA GLY A 874 -55.03 21.24 -35.56
C GLY A 874 -54.35 22.06 -34.45
N SER A 875 -54.50 21.63 -33.19
CA SER A 875 -53.85 22.24 -32.02
C SER A 875 -52.35 21.87 -31.86
N ALA A 876 -51.85 20.85 -32.56
CA ALA A 876 -50.47 20.37 -32.51
C ALA A 876 -49.49 21.15 -33.42
N VAL A 877 -49.98 22.16 -34.15
CA VAL A 877 -49.18 22.99 -35.07
C VAL A 877 -47.91 23.53 -34.42
N GLU A 878 -47.98 24.02 -33.19
CA GLU A 878 -46.84 24.64 -32.51
C GLU A 878 -45.74 23.62 -32.20
N GLN A 879 -46.13 22.44 -31.74
CA GLN A 879 -45.22 21.32 -31.54
C GLN A 879 -44.62 20.83 -32.86
N TYR A 880 -45.42 20.76 -33.93
CA TYR A 880 -44.93 20.38 -35.25
C TYR A 880 -43.90 21.37 -35.80
N VAL A 881 -44.06 22.66 -35.56
CA VAL A 881 -43.04 23.67 -35.88
C VAL A 881 -41.76 23.39 -35.10
N GLN A 882 -41.85 23.26 -33.77
CA GLN A 882 -40.68 23.03 -32.91
C GLN A 882 -39.91 21.76 -33.30
N GLN A 883 -40.62 20.64 -33.47
CA GLN A 883 -40.03 19.36 -33.89
C GLN A 883 -39.41 19.47 -35.28
N SER A 884 -40.03 20.16 -36.24
CA SER A 884 -39.45 20.33 -37.57
C SER A 884 -38.19 21.20 -37.55
N VAL A 885 -38.16 22.26 -36.73
CA VAL A 885 -36.98 23.14 -36.56
C VAL A 885 -35.80 22.36 -35.98
N TRP A 886 -36.03 21.47 -35.02
CA TRP A 886 -35.00 20.57 -34.48
C TRP A 886 -34.33 19.76 -35.60
N HIS A 887 -35.12 19.16 -36.49
CA HIS A 887 -34.62 18.31 -37.58
C HIS A 887 -33.93 19.08 -38.72
N LEU A 888 -34.03 20.42 -38.77
CA LEU A 888 -33.22 21.25 -39.70
C LEU A 888 -31.72 21.16 -39.40
N HIS A 889 -31.36 20.81 -38.17
CA HIS A 889 -29.98 20.71 -37.71
C HIS A 889 -29.43 19.28 -37.81
N SER A 890 -30.21 18.33 -38.36
CA SER A 890 -29.79 16.95 -38.56
C SER A 890 -28.56 16.87 -39.49
N PRO A 891 -27.59 15.98 -39.25
CA PRO A 891 -26.45 15.78 -40.14
C PRO A 891 -26.85 15.21 -41.51
N GLN A 892 -28.01 14.55 -41.62
CA GLN A 892 -28.47 13.91 -42.86
C GLN A 892 -29.24 14.87 -43.77
N ALA A 893 -28.84 14.96 -45.04
CA ALA A 893 -29.40 15.91 -46.00
C ALA A 893 -30.88 15.62 -46.31
N SER A 894 -31.23 14.33 -46.43
CA SER A 894 -32.60 13.88 -46.68
C SER A 894 -33.58 14.26 -45.57
N VAL A 895 -33.15 14.19 -44.30
CA VAL A 895 -33.95 14.58 -43.14
C VAL A 895 -34.13 16.10 -43.11
N ARG A 896 -33.07 16.88 -43.36
CA ARG A 896 -33.17 18.34 -43.47
C ARG A 896 -34.14 18.74 -44.59
N GLU A 897 -34.05 18.11 -45.75
CA GLU A 897 -34.94 18.37 -46.88
C GLU A 897 -36.41 18.06 -46.54
N ALA A 898 -36.66 16.94 -45.85
CA ALA A 898 -38.00 16.60 -45.37
C ALA A 898 -38.55 17.64 -44.38
N ALA A 899 -37.73 18.11 -43.43
CA ALA A 899 -38.08 19.17 -42.48
C ALA A 899 -38.39 20.51 -43.15
N VAL A 900 -37.54 20.95 -44.08
CA VAL A 900 -37.76 22.17 -44.87
C VAL A 900 -39.08 22.10 -45.65
N ARG A 901 -39.32 20.97 -46.32
CA ARG A 901 -40.56 20.76 -47.09
C ARG A 901 -41.80 20.74 -46.20
N PHE A 902 -41.72 20.08 -45.05
CA PHE A 902 -42.81 20.01 -44.08
C PHE A 902 -43.17 21.39 -43.53
N LEU A 903 -42.17 22.18 -43.10
CA LEU A 903 -42.35 23.57 -42.67
C LEU A 903 -42.94 24.44 -43.78
N GLY A 904 -42.52 24.24 -45.03
CA GLY A 904 -43.08 24.94 -46.18
C GLY A 904 -44.56 24.65 -46.41
N LEU A 905 -45.00 23.40 -46.22
CA LEU A 905 -46.41 23.00 -46.28
C LEU A 905 -47.21 23.59 -45.10
N LEU A 906 -46.68 23.46 -43.88
CA LEU A 906 -47.31 23.98 -42.67
C LEU A 906 -47.47 25.51 -42.72
N GLY A 907 -46.44 26.24 -43.18
CA GLY A 907 -46.47 27.68 -43.35
C GLY A 907 -47.47 28.17 -44.40
N ARG A 908 -47.77 27.36 -45.43
CA ARG A 908 -48.83 27.68 -46.41
C ARG A 908 -50.23 27.60 -45.77
N GLN A 909 -50.47 26.61 -44.92
CA GLN A 909 -51.72 26.49 -44.17
C GLN A 909 -51.86 27.61 -43.13
N LEU A 910 -50.79 27.94 -42.40
CA LEU A 910 -50.81 29.00 -41.38
C LEU A 910 -50.93 30.40 -41.96
N ARG A 911 -50.55 30.61 -43.23
CA ARG A 911 -50.66 31.92 -43.89
C ARG A 911 -52.11 32.45 -43.91
N SER A 912 -53.10 31.56 -43.94
CA SER A 912 -54.52 31.94 -43.85
C SER A 912 -55.06 32.07 -42.43
N GLU A 913 -54.40 31.47 -41.43
CA GLU A 913 -54.94 31.32 -40.06
C GLU A 913 -54.20 32.16 -39.01
N ASN A 914 -52.88 32.33 -39.12
CA ASN A 914 -52.05 33.06 -38.14
C ASN A 914 -50.73 33.59 -38.75
N PRO A 915 -50.73 34.78 -39.37
CA PRO A 915 -49.58 35.31 -40.12
C PRO A 915 -48.36 35.65 -39.25
N GLN A 916 -48.54 35.89 -37.95
CA GLN A 916 -47.45 36.18 -37.01
C GLN A 916 -46.54 34.94 -36.80
N LYS A 917 -47.14 33.75 -36.64
CA LYS A 917 -46.39 32.49 -36.51
C LYS A 917 -45.57 32.15 -37.76
N VAL A 918 -46.01 32.59 -38.94
CA VAL A 918 -45.25 32.44 -40.20
C VAL A 918 -43.98 33.29 -40.19
N GLN A 919 -43.96 34.44 -39.50
CA GLN A 919 -42.74 35.24 -39.30
C GLN A 919 -41.78 34.55 -38.33
N ASP A 920 -42.28 33.91 -37.26
CA ASP A 920 -41.45 33.16 -36.31
C ASP A 920 -40.77 31.96 -36.98
N ILE A 921 -41.52 31.16 -37.75
CA ILE A 921 -40.98 30.05 -38.55
C ILE A 921 -39.88 30.54 -39.51
N ARG A 922 -40.10 31.69 -40.17
CA ARG A 922 -39.09 32.30 -41.06
C ARG A 922 -37.84 32.70 -40.29
N LYS A 923 -37.98 33.28 -39.10
CA LYS A 923 -36.85 33.70 -38.26
C LYS A 923 -36.02 32.50 -37.82
N ASP A 924 -36.65 31.41 -37.43
CA ASP A 924 -35.95 30.18 -37.03
C ASP A 924 -35.30 29.46 -38.21
N PHE A 925 -35.92 29.52 -39.40
CA PHE A 925 -35.31 29.07 -40.65
C PHE A 925 -34.02 29.84 -40.99
N TYR A 926 -34.06 31.18 -40.88
CA TYR A 926 -32.88 32.01 -41.09
C TYR A 926 -31.76 31.72 -40.07
N LYS A 927 -32.10 31.48 -38.80
CA LYS A 927 -31.10 31.08 -37.80
C LYS A 927 -30.45 29.73 -38.12
N ALA A 928 -31.24 28.72 -38.51
CA ALA A 928 -30.74 27.40 -38.89
C ALA A 928 -29.84 27.47 -40.13
N GLN A 929 -30.20 28.31 -41.10
CA GLN A 929 -29.36 28.58 -42.27
C GLN A 929 -28.00 29.20 -41.88
N MET A 930 -28.00 30.23 -41.04
CA MET A 930 -26.77 30.88 -40.55
C MET A 930 -25.88 29.92 -39.74
N ALA A 931 -26.48 29.03 -38.93
CA ALA A 931 -25.74 28.00 -38.19
C ALA A 931 -25.10 26.96 -39.12
N SER A 932 -25.79 26.58 -40.20
CA SER A 932 -25.23 25.65 -41.21
C SER A 932 -24.05 26.27 -41.99
N GLU A 933 -24.05 27.59 -42.20
CA GLU A 933 -22.96 28.31 -42.87
C GLU A 933 -21.70 28.47 -41.97
N GLN A 934 -21.87 28.49 -40.64
CA GLN A 934 -20.75 28.52 -39.68
C GLN A 934 -20.02 27.17 -39.53
N ILE A 935 -20.69 26.04 -39.75
CA ILE A 935 -20.08 24.69 -39.70
C ILE A 935 -19.13 24.46 -40.88
N TYR A 936 -19.29 25.19 -41.99
CA TYR A 936 -18.39 25.15 -43.14
C TYR A 936 -17.21 26.15 -43.06
N THR A 937 -17.10 26.93 -41.98
CA THR A 937 -16.08 28.00 -41.85
C THR A 937 -15.17 27.91 -40.62
N GLN A 938 -15.19 26.81 -39.86
CA GLN A 938 -14.10 26.51 -38.91
C GLN A 938 -13.15 25.45 -39.49
N PRO A 939 -11.82 25.67 -39.46
CA PRO A 939 -10.82 24.76 -40.05
C PRO A 939 -10.71 23.41 -39.33
#